data_AF-A0A6M0RPU7-F1
#
_entry.id   AF-A0A6M0RPU7-F1
#
_cell.length_a   1.000
_cell.length_b   1.000
_cell.length_c   1.000
_cell.angle_alpha   90.00
_cell.angle_beta   90.00
_cell.angle_gamma   90.00
#
_symmetry.space_group_name_H-M   'P 1'
#
loop_
_entity.id
_entity.type
_entity.pdbx_description
1 polymer ?
#
loop_
_entity_poly.entity_id
_entity_poly.type
_entity_poly.pdbx_seq_one_letter_code
_entity_poly.pdbx_strand_id
1 'polypeptide(L)'
;MTLSTPTHSDSGDLPTEDTTKMQSDELFASLITKPRSETVSRLPIQSQSISHQGKLRVWWHRLGLKTKASLLAILLGTFPVISVGAIAYNIANQGTFEKLQELETVRVNDLQSAVALFMKERYSDIQFLANLEIFTDPQLRSTITPKQKSESLDQMMKAYDGVYSSIAFFDLAGNPIAQTSQGKKLSNHLNRSYIQAAKAANGAILSQPLISTTSGEFSVYSASVVKDKLNGQPIGYIRARIPIEKLGEILNNFGDDGHKFYLASESGDVFLSPQAGYIIPVNSSGQEVDLSESTDIEILTLAKIFPDIAGIVQGERGKTVKASNSLTEAPEIVAFSPFIATENLSNLNWSAVTSVDLAVLQATQRRLFFAIALGTLAAAGVATGLAIWITRRFTQPILRAADVVNKIGKGDLRTRLDVTGQDEIAQLGNNINQMATQLKQFNNEQQTTAQQSKLLASATSITGDLDSDHNQAQLNLFVEQVRTFLRSDRVVLYRTKDAQILGQNESVTTSQLSILDETVPSLFISQTEIENYIDGQPLIADDVTIADLTDSVRQRWHVLNVKSALVIPVVSQARLFGLLAIHHVQGLHIWTETEIHFCNQLGRQLGVLMTVQQVSSLAAEQKSLKENLQKRALELMLEVDPVSQGDLTVRAQVTADEIGTIADSYNATITSLKKIVGQVQIASQQVSTTASQNEASVQDLSQAAQQQTQEITAALEQLDQMVASIRAVAANADQAEAIVQQTTATVESSDVAMDRAVEGILAIRETVAATAKKVKRLGESSQKISGVVNLINEFAAQTNLLALNASIEAARAGEEGRGFAVVADEVRSLAQQSAEATTEIENLVAEIQAETNEVVEAMEMGTEQVVVGTQLVDKTRESLNSIAQVTTEIKDLVNSISQATFSQSESSENMTKVMKDVANIAQKTSADANTVSTSFRELLEISQALQESVRQFKVS
;
A
#
# COMPACT_ATOMS: atom_id res chain seq x y z
N MET A 1 57.48 -0.53 8.71
CA MET A 1 58.09 -1.65 9.46
C MET A 1 56.93 -2.40 10.08
N THR A 2 56.57 -3.67 9.88
CA THR A 2 57.09 -4.86 9.16
C THR A 2 55.89 -5.85 9.20
N LEU A 3 55.25 -6.21 8.08
CA LEU A 3 55.33 -7.52 7.40
C LEU A 3 55.38 -8.76 8.31
N SER A 4 54.39 -9.66 8.19
CA SER A 4 54.60 -11.11 7.99
C SER A 4 53.28 -11.84 7.65
N THR A 5 53.28 -12.46 6.46
CA THR A 5 52.43 -13.59 6.03
C THR A 5 52.88 -14.90 6.71
N PRO A 6 52.17 -16.02 6.52
CA PRO A 6 52.59 -16.94 5.45
C PRO A 6 51.46 -17.65 4.68
N THR A 7 51.81 -18.07 3.47
CA THR A 7 51.09 -18.91 2.51
C THR A 7 51.88 -20.20 2.24
N HIS A 8 51.20 -21.34 2.02
CA HIS A 8 51.44 -22.41 1.00
C HIS A 8 50.67 -23.69 1.39
N SER A 9 49.65 -24.15 0.63
CA SER A 9 49.63 -25.12 -0.51
C SER A 9 50.14 -26.53 -0.12
N ASP A 10 49.55 -27.68 -0.49
CA ASP A 10 48.93 -28.05 -1.77
C ASP A 10 48.28 -29.47 -1.71
N SER A 11 47.53 -29.83 -2.78
CA SER A 11 47.06 -31.16 -3.24
C SER A 11 45.89 -31.82 -2.48
N GLY A 12 44.85 -32.40 -3.11
CA GLY A 12 44.53 -32.64 -4.51
C GLY A 12 43.44 -33.74 -4.57
N ASP A 13 42.35 -33.48 -5.29
CA ASP A 13 41.67 -34.43 -6.22
C ASP A 13 40.23 -33.96 -6.56
N LEU A 14 40.13 -33.40 -7.76
CA LEU A 14 38.99 -33.44 -8.69
C LEU A 14 38.90 -34.87 -9.30
N PRO A 15 37.85 -35.29 -10.04
CA PRO A 15 37.06 -34.49 -10.99
C PRO A 15 35.56 -34.89 -11.05
N THR A 16 34.65 -34.43 -11.91
CA THR A 16 34.59 -33.81 -13.26
C THR A 16 33.19 -33.17 -13.34
N GLU A 17 33.03 -31.92 -13.81
CA GLU A 17 32.66 -31.57 -15.21
C GLU A 17 31.40 -32.30 -15.75
N ASP A 18 30.47 -31.72 -16.49
CA ASP A 18 30.18 -30.37 -16.96
C ASP A 18 28.88 -30.51 -17.81
N THR A 19 28.31 -29.39 -18.22
CA THR A 19 27.47 -29.18 -19.42
C THR A 19 25.93 -29.21 -19.31
N THR A 20 25.42 -27.99 -19.10
CA THR A 20 24.56 -27.21 -20.03
C THR A 20 23.11 -27.61 -20.36
N LYS A 21 22.23 -26.64 -20.05
CA LYS A 21 21.24 -25.94 -20.90
C LYS A 21 20.04 -26.69 -21.51
N MET A 22 18.89 -26.15 -21.07
CA MET A 22 17.72 -25.69 -21.85
C MET A 22 16.76 -26.69 -22.48
N GLN A 23 15.48 -26.29 -22.36
CA GLN A 23 14.28 -26.69 -23.12
C GLN A 23 13.75 -28.07 -22.76
N SER A 24 12.45 -28.35 -22.75
CA SER A 24 11.16 -27.65 -22.79
C SER A 24 10.16 -28.81 -22.89
N ASP A 25 9.01 -28.71 -22.23
CA ASP A 25 7.81 -29.54 -22.48
C ASP A 25 8.00 -31.07 -22.57
N GLU A 26 7.58 -31.80 -21.55
CA GLU A 26 6.64 -32.93 -21.65
C GLU A 26 6.56 -33.73 -20.34
N LEU A 27 5.42 -34.41 -20.18
CA LEU A 27 5.17 -35.54 -19.27
C LEU A 27 4.71 -35.25 -17.83
N PHE A 28 3.57 -34.55 -17.73
CA PHE A 28 2.52 -34.94 -16.80
C PHE A 28 1.91 -36.28 -17.25
N ALA A 29 2.43 -37.41 -16.75
CA ALA A 29 1.76 -38.71 -16.86
C ALA A 29 2.30 -39.74 -15.86
N SER A 30 1.72 -39.82 -14.66
CA SER A 30 1.62 -41.09 -13.92
C SER A 30 0.63 -41.01 -12.76
N LEU A 31 -0.63 -41.36 -13.02
CA LEU A 31 -1.60 -41.77 -12.01
C LEU A 31 -2.43 -42.90 -12.62
N ILE A 32 -2.19 -44.17 -12.24
CA ILE A 32 -3.24 -45.21 -12.17
C ILE A 32 -2.86 -46.29 -11.14
N THR A 33 -3.70 -46.45 -10.11
CA THR A 33 -4.33 -47.69 -9.60
C THR A 33 -4.75 -47.42 -8.14
N LYS A 34 -5.89 -47.81 -7.54
CA LYS A 34 -7.25 -48.32 -7.87
C LYS A 34 -8.00 -48.40 -6.48
N PRO A 35 -9.25 -48.90 -6.29
CA PRO A 35 -10.45 -48.08 -5.98
C PRO A 35 -11.34 -48.54 -4.76
N ARG A 36 -12.53 -47.90 -4.63
CA ARG A 36 -13.81 -48.22 -3.91
C ARG A 36 -14.08 -47.39 -2.63
N SER A 37 -15.29 -46.88 -2.31
CA SER A 37 -16.67 -47.09 -2.81
C SER A 37 -17.61 -45.93 -2.40
N GLU A 38 -18.54 -45.55 -3.30
CA GLU A 38 -19.95 -45.09 -3.16
C GLU A 38 -20.37 -44.20 -1.96
N THR A 39 -21.08 -43.07 -2.12
CA THR A 39 -22.42 -42.97 -2.75
C THR A 39 -22.75 -41.51 -3.09
N VAL A 40 -23.27 -41.25 -4.30
CA VAL A 40 -23.73 -39.93 -4.78
C VAL A 40 -25.26 -39.93 -4.88
N SER A 41 -25.92 -38.98 -4.22
CA SER A 41 -27.30 -38.60 -4.50
C SER A 41 -27.35 -37.67 -5.72
N ARG A 42 -28.08 -38.09 -6.77
CA ARG A 42 -28.24 -37.34 -8.03
C ARG A 42 -29.27 -36.21 -7.88
N LEU A 43 -28.93 -35.03 -8.39
CA LEU A 43 -29.88 -34.10 -9.02
C LEU A 43 -29.40 -33.86 -10.47
N PRO A 44 -30.30 -33.88 -11.47
CA PRO A 44 -29.89 -33.80 -12.87
C PRO A 44 -29.76 -32.33 -13.30
N ILE A 45 -28.55 -31.87 -13.60
CA ILE A 45 -28.37 -30.68 -14.43
C ILE A 45 -27.83 -31.15 -15.79
N GLN A 46 -28.72 -31.06 -16.76
CA GLN A 46 -28.47 -31.24 -18.17
C GLN A 46 -27.42 -30.19 -18.60
N SER A 47 -26.18 -30.62 -18.84
CA SER A 47 -25.12 -29.75 -19.34
C SER A 47 -25.33 -29.51 -20.84
N GLN A 48 -26.09 -28.49 -21.20
CA GLN A 48 -25.90 -27.83 -22.50
C GLN A 48 -24.59 -27.02 -22.42
N SER A 49 -23.52 -27.56 -23.00
CA SER A 49 -22.30 -26.80 -23.28
C SER A 49 -22.59 -25.77 -24.38
N ILE A 50 -23.10 -24.60 -24.01
CA ILE A 50 -23.12 -23.45 -24.91
C ILE A 50 -21.70 -22.87 -24.93
N SER A 51 -21.06 -22.92 -26.09
CA SER A 51 -19.74 -22.34 -26.35
C SER A 51 -19.76 -20.82 -26.12
N HIS A 52 -19.30 -20.38 -24.95
CA HIS A 52 -19.28 -18.96 -24.56
C HIS A 52 -18.23 -18.12 -25.30
N GLN A 53 -17.29 -18.73 -26.03
CA GLN A 53 -16.24 -18.02 -26.76
C GLN A 53 -16.73 -17.33 -28.05
N GLY A 54 -17.87 -17.75 -28.63
CA GLY A 54 -18.42 -17.12 -29.84
C GLY A 54 -19.17 -15.81 -29.59
N LYS A 55 -19.80 -15.64 -28.42
CA LYS A 55 -20.71 -14.51 -28.15
C LYS A 55 -19.98 -13.18 -27.88
N LEU A 56 -18.84 -13.21 -27.19
CA LEU A 56 -18.04 -12.01 -26.89
C LEU A 56 -17.44 -11.38 -28.15
N ARG A 57 -16.96 -12.21 -29.09
CA ARG A 57 -16.36 -11.75 -30.35
C ARG A 57 -17.39 -11.12 -31.28
N VAL A 58 -18.58 -11.72 -31.36
CA VAL A 58 -19.72 -11.20 -32.14
C VAL A 58 -20.28 -9.91 -31.53
N TRP A 59 -20.40 -9.83 -30.20
CA TRP A 59 -20.79 -8.61 -29.50
C TRP A 59 -19.79 -7.47 -29.70
N TRP A 60 -18.49 -7.78 -29.62
CA TRP A 60 -17.42 -6.82 -29.89
C TRP A 60 -17.52 -6.26 -31.32
N HIS A 61 -17.72 -7.10 -32.33
CA HIS A 61 -17.75 -6.63 -33.73
C HIS A 61 -18.95 -5.73 -34.06
N ARG A 62 -20.09 -5.90 -33.37
CA ARG A 62 -21.30 -5.07 -33.55
C ARG A 62 -21.21 -3.67 -32.95
N LEU A 63 -20.24 -3.41 -32.07
CA LEU A 63 -20.07 -2.10 -31.45
C LEU A 63 -19.41 -1.12 -32.43
N GLY A 64 -19.98 0.10 -32.51
CA GLY A 64 -19.38 1.20 -33.25
C GLY A 64 -18.00 1.57 -32.70
N LEU A 65 -17.15 2.16 -33.54
CA LEU A 65 -15.78 2.54 -33.16
C LEU A 65 -15.74 3.39 -31.87
N LYS A 66 -16.72 4.28 -31.73
CA LYS A 66 -16.96 5.11 -30.54
C LYS A 66 -17.13 4.27 -29.27
N THR A 67 -18.00 3.27 -29.31
CA THR A 67 -18.31 2.43 -28.14
C THR A 67 -17.16 1.50 -27.79
N LYS A 68 -16.43 1.00 -28.81
CA LYS A 68 -15.20 0.21 -28.61
C LYS A 68 -14.10 1.02 -27.93
N ALA A 69 -13.86 2.25 -28.40
CA ALA A 69 -12.85 3.14 -27.82
C ALA A 69 -13.19 3.52 -26.36
N SER A 70 -14.46 3.82 -26.07
CA SER A 70 -14.90 4.12 -24.71
C SER A 70 -14.78 2.90 -23.78
N LEU A 71 -15.19 1.72 -24.24
CA LEU A 71 -15.03 0.48 -23.47
C LEU A 71 -13.56 0.16 -23.21
N LEU A 72 -12.68 0.28 -24.21
CA LEU A 72 -11.23 0.07 -24.06
C LEU A 72 -10.61 1.05 -23.07
N ALA A 73 -10.97 2.33 -23.12
CA ALA A 73 -10.45 3.34 -22.18
C ALA A 73 -10.90 3.07 -20.73
N ILE A 74 -12.16 2.67 -20.52
CA ILE A 74 -12.65 2.27 -19.20
C ILE A 74 -11.94 1.00 -18.72
N LEU A 75 -11.79 -0.01 -19.59
CA LEU A 75 -11.09 -1.25 -19.26
C LEU A 75 -9.62 -0.99 -18.89
N LEU A 76 -8.90 -0.21 -19.70
CA LEU A 76 -7.49 0.14 -19.45
C LEU A 76 -7.32 1.00 -18.20
N GLY A 77 -8.27 1.89 -17.87
CA GLY A 77 -8.19 2.75 -16.69
C GLY A 77 -8.60 2.07 -15.38
N THR A 78 -9.55 1.14 -15.42
CA THR A 78 -10.11 0.50 -14.20
C THR A 78 -9.50 -0.85 -13.88
N PHE A 79 -9.10 -1.63 -14.90
CA PHE A 79 -8.59 -2.98 -14.69
C PHE A 79 -7.29 -3.03 -13.86
N PRO A 80 -6.28 -2.15 -14.05
CA PRO A 80 -5.11 -2.13 -13.19
C PRO A 80 -5.46 -1.77 -11.74
N VAL A 81 -6.37 -0.82 -11.53
CA VAL A 81 -6.80 -0.39 -10.18
C VAL A 81 -7.53 -1.52 -9.45
N ILE A 82 -8.43 -2.23 -10.14
CA ILE A 82 -9.13 -3.40 -9.58
C ILE A 82 -8.11 -4.51 -9.26
N SER A 83 -7.16 -4.77 -10.16
CA SER A 83 -6.16 -5.83 -9.99
C SER A 83 -5.23 -5.54 -8.81
N VAL A 84 -4.68 -4.32 -8.73
CA VAL A 84 -3.83 -3.89 -7.61
C VAL A 84 -4.63 -3.86 -6.31
N GLY A 85 -5.87 -3.38 -6.33
CA GLY A 85 -6.75 -3.38 -5.16
C GLY A 85 -7.08 -4.78 -4.65
N ALA A 86 -7.37 -5.73 -5.55
CA ALA A 86 -7.63 -7.12 -5.19
C ALA A 86 -6.39 -7.83 -4.63
N ILE A 87 -5.22 -7.58 -5.24
CA ILE A 87 -3.93 -8.11 -4.75
C ILE A 87 -3.60 -7.52 -3.37
N ALA A 88 -3.72 -6.20 -3.21
CA ALA A 88 -3.46 -5.52 -1.94
C ALA A 88 -4.43 -5.98 -0.84
N TYR A 89 -5.71 -6.16 -1.15
CA TYR A 89 -6.69 -6.70 -0.22
C TYR A 89 -6.36 -8.14 0.19
N ASN A 90 -5.94 -8.98 -0.75
CA ASN A 90 -5.57 -10.38 -0.45
C ASN A 90 -4.30 -10.46 0.41
N ILE A 91 -3.25 -9.72 0.06
CA ILE A 91 -2.01 -9.63 0.84
C ILE A 91 -2.30 -9.10 2.25
N ALA A 92 -3.09 -8.02 2.37
CA ALA A 92 -3.46 -7.47 3.67
C ALA A 92 -4.30 -8.46 4.50
N ASN A 93 -5.22 -9.20 3.86
CA ASN A 93 -6.05 -10.20 4.53
C ASN A 93 -5.22 -11.39 5.04
N GLN A 94 -4.27 -11.89 4.25
CA GLN A 94 -3.34 -12.94 4.69
C GLN A 94 -2.42 -12.45 5.80
N GLY A 95 -1.76 -11.30 5.61
CA GLY A 95 -0.80 -10.77 6.59
C GLY A 95 -1.43 -10.36 7.93
N THR A 96 -2.66 -9.83 7.92
CA THR A 96 -3.36 -9.50 9.18
C THR A 96 -3.79 -10.74 9.95
N PHE A 97 -4.17 -11.81 9.25
CA PHE A 97 -4.54 -13.06 9.89
C PHE A 97 -3.33 -13.79 10.47
N GLU A 98 -2.22 -13.88 9.70
CA GLU A 98 -0.96 -14.48 10.17
C GLU A 98 -0.43 -13.75 11.41
N LYS A 99 -0.40 -12.41 11.36
CA LYS A 99 0.06 -11.60 12.49
C LYS A 99 -0.83 -11.72 13.72
N LEU A 100 -2.15 -11.90 13.52
CA LEU A 100 -3.07 -12.14 14.63
C LEU A 100 -2.90 -13.55 15.23
N GLN A 101 -2.64 -14.57 14.41
CA GLN A 101 -2.32 -15.90 14.92
C GLN A 101 -1.06 -15.89 15.79
N GLU A 102 -0.01 -15.19 15.34
CA GLU A 102 1.24 -15.03 16.08
C GLU A 102 1.01 -14.31 17.43
N LEU A 103 0.27 -13.20 17.42
CA LEU A 103 -0.07 -12.45 18.63
C LEU A 103 -0.88 -13.29 19.62
N GLU A 104 -1.89 -14.04 19.16
CA GLU A 104 -2.69 -14.90 20.03
C GLU A 104 -1.88 -16.08 20.58
N THR A 105 -0.97 -16.66 19.78
CA THR A 105 -0.05 -17.71 20.26
C THR A 105 0.87 -17.18 21.37
N VAL A 106 1.44 -15.98 21.21
CA VAL A 106 2.25 -15.34 22.26
C VAL A 106 1.40 -15.10 23.50
N ARG A 107 0.22 -14.50 23.34
CA ARG A 107 -0.68 -14.16 24.45
C ARG A 107 -1.11 -15.39 25.27
N VAL A 108 -1.47 -16.50 24.62
CA VAL A 108 -1.86 -17.73 25.34
C VAL A 108 -0.68 -18.37 26.07
N ASN A 109 0.54 -18.26 25.54
CA ASN A 109 1.76 -18.75 26.17
C ASN A 109 2.17 -17.89 27.37
N ASP A 110 2.03 -16.57 27.27
CA ASP A 110 2.30 -15.65 28.37
C ASP A 110 1.30 -15.89 29.51
N LEU A 111 0.01 -16.07 29.19
CA LEU A 111 -1.00 -16.45 30.18
C LEU A 111 -0.65 -17.78 30.87
N GLN A 112 -0.30 -18.80 30.08
CA GLN A 112 0.10 -20.11 30.61
C GLN A 112 1.30 -19.97 31.57
N SER A 113 2.28 -19.16 31.20
CA SER A 113 3.48 -18.91 32.00
C SER A 113 3.16 -18.18 33.31
N ALA A 114 2.30 -17.16 33.26
CA ALA A 114 1.87 -16.40 34.45
C ALA A 114 1.12 -17.29 35.45
N VAL A 115 0.19 -18.13 34.97
CA VAL A 115 -0.52 -19.08 35.83
C VAL A 115 0.43 -20.15 36.37
N ALA A 116 1.37 -20.64 35.56
CA ALA A 116 2.35 -21.64 36.02
C ALA A 116 3.27 -21.08 37.11
N LEU A 117 3.73 -19.84 36.95
CA LEU A 117 4.53 -19.14 37.95
C LEU A 117 3.76 -18.97 39.26
N PHE A 118 2.51 -18.47 39.18
CA PHE A 118 1.65 -18.35 40.35
C PHE A 118 1.48 -19.69 41.07
N MET A 119 1.18 -20.77 40.34
CA MET A 119 1.01 -22.10 40.94
C MET A 119 2.31 -22.67 41.51
N LYS A 120 3.46 -22.38 40.90
CA LYS A 120 4.79 -22.76 41.41
C LYS A 120 5.08 -22.11 42.77
N GLU A 121 4.70 -20.86 42.95
CA GLU A 121 4.80 -20.22 44.27
C GLU A 121 3.90 -20.90 45.29
N ARG A 122 2.65 -21.24 44.94
CA ARG A 122 1.72 -21.95 45.85
C ARG A 122 2.23 -23.35 46.24
N TYR A 123 2.95 -24.00 45.33
CA TYR A 123 3.64 -25.25 45.60
C TYR A 123 4.79 -25.05 46.62
N SER A 124 5.55 -23.96 46.47
CA SER A 124 6.64 -23.60 47.38
C SER A 124 6.09 -23.21 48.77
N ASP A 125 5.00 -22.44 48.81
CA ASP A 125 4.32 -22.03 50.04
C ASP A 125 3.88 -23.24 50.88
N ILE A 126 3.31 -24.28 50.24
CA ILE A 126 2.88 -25.46 51.00
C ILE A 126 4.05 -26.31 51.49
N GLN A 127 5.18 -26.31 50.78
CA GLN A 127 6.41 -26.93 51.27
C GLN A 127 6.94 -26.20 52.50
N PHE A 128 6.92 -24.86 52.47
CA PHE A 128 7.29 -24.03 53.61
C PHE A 128 6.36 -24.28 54.81
N LEU A 129 5.04 -24.21 54.60
CA LEU A 129 4.03 -24.48 55.62
C LEU A 129 4.21 -25.87 56.27
N ALA A 130 4.56 -26.88 55.47
CA ALA A 130 4.79 -28.25 55.96
C ALA A 130 6.05 -28.40 56.82
N ASN A 131 6.97 -27.43 56.76
CA ASN A 131 8.22 -27.42 57.49
C ASN A 131 8.23 -26.48 58.71
N LEU A 132 7.13 -25.76 58.99
CA LEU A 132 7.02 -24.87 60.14
C LEU A 132 7.27 -25.60 61.47
N GLU A 133 8.14 -25.04 62.30
CA GLU A 133 8.60 -25.67 63.55
C GLU A 133 7.49 -25.90 64.56
N ILE A 134 6.44 -25.07 64.54
CA ILE A 134 5.24 -25.24 65.39
C ILE A 134 4.51 -26.58 65.13
N PHE A 135 4.76 -27.20 63.97
CA PHE A 135 4.23 -28.52 63.60
C PHE A 135 5.33 -29.59 63.59
N THR A 136 6.53 -29.29 63.10
CA THR A 136 7.59 -30.28 62.87
C THR A 136 8.46 -30.58 64.08
N ASP A 137 8.71 -29.61 64.97
CA ASP A 137 9.54 -29.78 66.17
C ASP A 137 8.73 -30.43 67.31
N PRO A 138 9.17 -31.57 67.87
CA PRO A 138 8.43 -32.27 68.93
C PRO A 138 8.20 -31.46 70.21
N GLN A 139 9.17 -30.64 70.63
CA GLN A 139 9.04 -29.84 71.85
C GLN A 139 8.04 -28.71 71.64
N LEU A 140 8.19 -27.93 70.57
CA LEU A 140 7.27 -26.85 70.24
C LEU A 140 5.86 -27.37 69.95
N ARG A 141 5.73 -28.48 69.22
CA ARG A 141 4.43 -29.11 68.93
C ARG A 141 3.66 -29.47 70.20
N SER A 142 4.36 -29.90 71.26
CA SER A 142 3.75 -30.30 72.54
C SER A 142 3.40 -29.11 73.45
N THR A 143 4.16 -28.02 73.38
CA THR A 143 3.99 -26.84 74.24
C THR A 143 3.01 -25.81 73.67
N ILE A 144 2.93 -25.69 72.34
CA ILE A 144 2.05 -24.71 71.67
C ILE A 144 0.63 -25.28 71.57
N THR A 145 -0.34 -24.52 72.07
CA THR A 145 -1.75 -24.90 72.05
C THR A 145 -2.34 -24.91 70.62
N PRO A 146 -3.40 -25.70 70.36
CA PRO A 146 -4.11 -25.67 69.07
C PRO A 146 -4.58 -24.27 68.67
N LYS A 147 -4.99 -23.44 69.64
CA LYS A 147 -5.41 -22.05 69.40
C LYS A 147 -4.27 -21.19 68.88
N GLN A 148 -3.10 -21.26 69.51
CA GLN A 148 -1.92 -20.51 69.06
C GLN A 148 -1.44 -20.97 67.68
N LYS A 149 -1.51 -22.27 67.38
CA LYS A 149 -1.23 -22.80 66.03
C LYS A 149 -2.19 -22.20 65.00
N SER A 150 -3.48 -22.12 65.31
CA SER A 150 -4.47 -21.47 64.45
C SER A 150 -4.19 -19.98 64.24
N GLU A 151 -3.77 -19.25 65.27
CA GLU A 151 -3.38 -17.83 65.17
C GLU A 151 -2.16 -17.63 64.25
N SER A 152 -1.16 -18.53 64.31
CA SER A 152 -0.03 -18.50 63.37
C SER A 152 -0.47 -18.77 61.92
N LEU A 153 -1.41 -19.70 61.70
CA LEU A 153 -1.97 -19.92 60.37
C LEU A 153 -2.76 -18.72 59.86
N ASP A 154 -3.46 -17.99 60.74
CA ASP A 154 -4.15 -16.74 60.39
C ASP A 154 -3.20 -15.62 60.00
N GLN A 155 -2.07 -15.48 60.71
CA GLN A 155 -1.02 -14.54 60.33
C GLN A 155 -0.44 -14.87 58.96
N MET A 156 -0.18 -16.15 58.70
CA MET A 156 0.30 -16.61 57.40
C MET A 156 -0.71 -16.30 56.29
N MET A 157 -1.98 -16.63 56.50
CA MET A 157 -3.03 -16.35 55.53
C MET A 157 -3.15 -14.85 55.21
N LYS A 158 -2.97 -13.97 56.21
CA LYS A 158 -2.94 -12.51 56.01
C LYS A 158 -1.70 -12.02 55.26
N ALA A 159 -0.54 -12.64 55.46
CA ALA A 159 0.71 -12.25 54.80
C ALA A 159 0.65 -12.45 53.28
N TYR A 160 -0.16 -13.40 52.81
CA TYR A 160 -0.36 -13.68 51.38
C TYR A 160 -1.55 -12.91 50.76
N ASP A 161 -1.90 -11.74 51.30
CA ASP A 161 -2.88 -10.79 50.75
C ASP A 161 -4.18 -11.40 50.18
N GLY A 162 -4.75 -12.38 50.88
CA GLY A 162 -6.02 -13.01 50.50
C GLY A 162 -5.92 -14.05 49.38
N VAL A 163 -4.73 -14.47 48.94
CA VAL A 163 -4.52 -15.60 48.01
C VAL A 163 -5.11 -16.90 48.58
N TYR A 164 -4.96 -17.10 49.89
CA TYR A 164 -5.53 -18.24 50.60
C TYR A 164 -6.80 -17.85 51.33
N SER A 165 -7.83 -18.67 51.19
CA SER A 165 -9.12 -18.49 51.87
C SER A 165 -9.28 -19.41 53.09
N SER A 166 -8.39 -20.40 53.24
CA SER A 166 -8.35 -21.26 54.42
C SER A 166 -7.06 -22.09 54.44
N ILE A 167 -6.40 -22.15 55.58
CA ILE A 167 -5.23 -23.03 55.83
C ILE A 167 -5.55 -23.92 57.04
N ALA A 168 -5.19 -25.20 56.98
CA ALA A 168 -5.43 -26.13 58.08
C ALA A 168 -4.39 -27.24 58.18
N PHE A 169 -4.09 -27.62 59.42
CA PHE A 169 -3.24 -28.73 59.80
C PHE A 169 -4.09 -29.85 60.43
N PHE A 170 -3.87 -31.07 59.96
CA PHE A 170 -4.61 -32.27 60.33
C PHE A 170 -3.68 -33.33 60.94
N ASP A 171 -4.20 -34.13 61.86
CA ASP A 171 -3.51 -35.32 62.35
C ASP A 171 -3.42 -36.43 61.27
N LEU A 172 -2.71 -37.52 61.57
CA LEU A 172 -2.61 -38.68 60.67
C LEU A 172 -3.95 -39.37 60.38
N ALA A 173 -4.93 -39.23 61.28
CA ALA A 173 -6.29 -39.72 61.08
C ALA A 173 -7.14 -38.75 60.24
N GLY A 174 -6.61 -37.57 59.87
CA GLY A 174 -7.26 -36.54 59.08
C GLY A 174 -8.18 -35.61 59.87
N ASN A 175 -8.12 -35.58 61.21
CA ASN A 175 -8.87 -34.64 62.02
C ASN A 175 -8.13 -33.29 62.12
N PRO A 176 -8.84 -32.15 62.05
CA PRO A 176 -8.20 -30.84 62.11
C PRO A 176 -7.67 -30.57 63.52
N ILE A 177 -6.36 -30.32 63.63
CA ILE A 177 -5.68 -29.89 64.86
C ILE A 177 -5.68 -28.36 64.94
N ALA A 178 -5.39 -27.68 63.83
CA ALA A 178 -5.36 -26.22 63.74
C ALA A 178 -5.92 -25.77 62.39
N GLN A 179 -6.60 -24.63 62.36
CA GLN A 179 -7.15 -24.04 61.14
C GLN A 179 -7.30 -22.54 61.28
N THR A 180 -7.28 -21.83 60.16
CA THR A 180 -7.58 -20.40 60.11
C THR A 180 -8.97 -20.11 60.69
N SER A 181 -9.12 -18.95 61.34
CA SER A 181 -10.35 -18.49 62.00
C SER A 181 -11.43 -18.05 61.00
N GLN A 182 -11.05 -17.68 59.78
CA GLN A 182 -12.01 -17.43 58.70
C GLN A 182 -12.50 -18.74 58.07
N GLY A 183 -13.83 -18.92 58.03
CA GLY A 183 -14.50 -20.05 57.38
C GLY A 183 -15.20 -21.03 58.34
N LYS A 184 -15.88 -22.02 57.77
CA LYS A 184 -16.58 -23.06 58.56
C LYS A 184 -15.56 -24.00 59.23
N LYS A 185 -15.91 -24.50 60.42
CA LYS A 185 -15.12 -25.53 61.11
C LYS A 185 -15.00 -26.77 60.24
N LEU A 186 -13.77 -27.25 60.06
CA LEU A 186 -13.48 -28.37 59.18
C LEU A 186 -13.83 -29.70 59.83
N SER A 187 -14.17 -30.68 59.01
CA SER A 187 -14.38 -32.06 59.43
C SER A 187 -13.14 -32.91 59.11
N ASN A 188 -13.25 -34.23 59.22
CA ASN A 188 -12.18 -35.12 58.85
C ASN A 188 -11.92 -35.08 57.33
N HIS A 189 -10.67 -34.87 56.92
CA HIS A 189 -10.27 -34.73 55.53
C HIS A 189 -9.43 -35.89 55.00
N LEU A 190 -9.27 -36.99 55.75
CA LEU A 190 -8.39 -38.10 55.36
C LEU A 190 -8.73 -38.63 53.96
N ASN A 191 -10.02 -38.82 53.67
CA ASN A 191 -10.48 -39.39 52.39
C ASN A 191 -10.57 -38.35 51.26
N ARG A 192 -10.11 -37.11 51.45
CA ARG A 192 -10.11 -36.10 50.40
C ARG A 192 -9.02 -36.39 49.38
N SER A 193 -9.33 -36.18 48.10
CA SER A 193 -8.42 -36.45 46.97
C SER A 193 -7.05 -35.79 47.15
N TYR A 194 -6.99 -34.54 47.60
CA TYR A 194 -5.73 -33.82 47.83
C TYR A 194 -4.90 -34.37 49.00
N ILE A 195 -5.52 -34.86 50.08
CA ILE A 195 -4.79 -35.50 51.19
C ILE A 195 -4.30 -36.88 50.77
N GLN A 196 -5.13 -37.65 50.05
CA GLN A 196 -4.72 -38.94 49.50
C GLN A 196 -3.58 -38.78 48.49
N ALA A 197 -3.62 -37.75 47.65
CA ALA A 197 -2.54 -37.41 46.73
C ALA A 197 -1.25 -37.02 47.46
N ALA A 198 -1.34 -36.16 48.49
CA ALA A 198 -0.17 -35.78 49.29
C ALA A 198 0.43 -36.99 50.02
N LYS A 199 -0.43 -37.88 50.56
CA LYS A 199 -0.03 -39.14 51.20
C LYS A 199 0.68 -40.07 50.22
N ALA A 200 0.16 -40.23 49.00
CA ALA A 200 0.76 -41.05 47.96
C ALA A 200 2.09 -40.48 47.46
N ALA A 201 2.17 -39.15 47.30
CA ALA A 201 3.40 -38.44 46.91
C ALA A 201 4.42 -38.35 48.05
N ASN A 202 4.02 -38.58 49.30
CA ASN A 202 4.81 -38.37 50.51
C ASN A 202 5.48 -36.97 50.58
N GLY A 203 4.73 -35.95 50.16
CA GLY A 203 5.24 -34.58 49.99
C GLY A 203 4.18 -33.62 49.47
N ALA A 204 4.63 -32.47 48.99
CA ALA A 204 3.75 -31.42 48.49
C ALA A 204 3.12 -31.79 47.13
N ILE A 205 1.84 -31.45 46.96
CA ILE A 205 1.06 -31.58 45.73
C ILE A 205 0.21 -30.34 45.49
N LEU A 206 -0.22 -30.17 44.25
CA LEU A 206 -1.34 -29.31 43.88
C LEU A 206 -2.48 -30.20 43.39
N SER A 207 -3.70 -29.94 43.86
CA SER A 207 -4.88 -30.67 43.43
C SER A 207 -5.35 -30.18 42.06
N GLN A 208 -6.07 -31.04 41.34
CA GLN A 208 -6.94 -30.55 40.30
C GLN A 208 -8.01 -29.61 40.91
N PRO A 209 -8.50 -28.61 40.17
CA PRO A 209 -9.58 -27.74 40.60
C PRO A 209 -10.82 -28.55 41.01
N LEU A 210 -11.41 -28.25 42.17
CA LEU A 210 -12.59 -28.96 42.67
C LEU A 210 -13.48 -28.06 43.53
N ILE A 211 -14.77 -28.39 43.60
CA ILE A 211 -15.73 -27.67 44.45
C ILE A 211 -15.42 -27.94 45.91
N SER A 212 -15.18 -26.88 46.67
CA SER A 212 -15.05 -26.96 48.11
C SER A 212 -16.38 -27.35 48.75
N THR A 213 -16.43 -28.49 49.43
CA THR A 213 -17.65 -28.88 50.18
C THR A 213 -17.93 -28.01 51.40
N THR A 214 -17.00 -27.13 51.77
CA THR A 214 -17.13 -26.24 52.94
C THR A 214 -17.58 -24.84 52.57
N SER A 215 -17.04 -24.26 51.48
CA SER A 215 -17.42 -22.93 51.01
C SER A 215 -18.39 -22.95 49.82
N GLY A 216 -18.48 -24.05 49.07
CA GLY A 216 -19.22 -24.11 47.81
C GLY A 216 -18.45 -23.52 46.61
N GLU A 217 -17.24 -23.00 46.82
CA GLU A 217 -16.45 -22.34 45.78
C GLU A 217 -15.54 -23.33 45.04
N PHE A 218 -15.31 -23.10 43.75
CA PHE A 218 -14.25 -23.81 43.02
C PHE A 218 -12.89 -23.38 43.55
N SER A 219 -12.05 -24.35 43.89
CA SER A 219 -10.77 -24.07 44.52
C SER A 219 -9.71 -25.09 44.10
N VAL A 220 -8.47 -24.64 44.10
CA VAL A 220 -7.29 -25.50 44.03
C VAL A 220 -6.75 -25.65 45.45
N TYR A 221 -6.33 -26.86 45.79
CA TYR A 221 -5.76 -27.17 47.08
C TYR A 221 -4.29 -27.49 46.93
N SER A 222 -3.43 -26.79 47.66
CA SER A 222 -2.08 -27.25 47.92
C SER A 222 -2.10 -28.08 49.20
N ALA A 223 -1.46 -29.24 49.19
CA ALA A 223 -1.40 -30.11 50.36
C ALA A 223 -0.03 -30.78 50.47
N SER A 224 0.42 -31.04 51.69
CA SER A 224 1.69 -31.72 51.94
C SER A 224 1.64 -32.56 53.21
N VAL A 225 2.46 -33.61 53.25
CA VAL A 225 2.73 -34.41 54.45
C VAL A 225 3.68 -33.63 55.34
N VAL A 226 3.28 -33.40 56.59
CA VAL A 226 4.14 -32.82 57.62
C VAL A 226 4.91 -33.94 58.28
N LYS A 227 6.23 -33.78 58.38
CA LYS A 227 7.15 -34.78 58.95
C LYS A 227 7.79 -34.25 60.22
N ASP A 228 8.03 -35.14 61.17
CA ASP A 228 8.75 -34.80 62.39
C ASP A 228 10.22 -34.44 62.08
N LYS A 229 10.69 -33.31 62.60
CA LYS A 229 12.03 -32.78 62.31
C LYS A 229 13.16 -33.72 62.75
N LEU A 230 12.94 -34.54 63.81
CA LEU A 230 13.99 -35.40 64.37
C LEU A 230 14.08 -36.79 63.73
N ASN A 231 12.94 -37.39 63.37
CA ASN A 231 12.90 -38.78 62.89
C ASN A 231 12.32 -38.93 61.47
N GLY A 232 11.86 -37.84 60.85
CA GLY A 232 11.33 -37.83 59.48
C GLY A 232 10.01 -38.56 59.29
N GLN A 233 9.38 -39.07 60.35
CA GLN A 233 8.11 -39.78 60.25
C GLN A 233 6.94 -38.82 59.96
N PRO A 234 5.96 -39.22 59.15
CA PRO A 234 4.74 -38.44 58.96
C PRO A 234 4.00 -38.26 60.29
N ILE A 235 3.58 -37.03 60.57
CA ILE A 235 2.84 -36.68 61.81
C ILE A 235 1.47 -36.06 61.53
N GLY A 236 1.22 -35.67 60.28
CA GLY A 236 0.00 -35.02 59.88
C GLY A 236 0.05 -34.51 58.46
N TYR A 237 -0.96 -33.73 58.09
CA TYR A 237 -1.09 -33.13 56.77
C TYR A 237 -1.39 -31.65 56.92
N ILE A 238 -0.79 -30.82 56.08
CA ILE A 238 -1.15 -29.40 55.97
C ILE A 238 -1.74 -29.15 54.60
N ARG A 239 -2.76 -28.28 54.54
CA ARG A 239 -3.37 -27.86 53.28
C ARG A 239 -3.70 -26.38 53.27
N ALA A 240 -3.60 -25.76 52.12
CA ALA A 240 -4.10 -24.41 51.86
C ALA A 240 -5.10 -24.44 50.70
N ARG A 241 -6.14 -23.60 50.78
CA ARG A 241 -7.22 -23.49 49.77
C ARG A 241 -7.07 -22.18 49.01
N ILE A 242 -6.94 -22.28 47.69
CA ILE A 242 -6.79 -21.18 46.76
C ILE A 242 -8.09 -21.07 45.96
N PRO A 243 -8.91 -20.02 46.17
CA PRO A 243 -10.08 -19.77 45.34
C PRO A 243 -9.67 -19.53 43.89
N ILE A 244 -10.43 -20.06 42.94
CA ILE A 244 -10.16 -19.87 41.50
C ILE A 244 -10.30 -18.41 41.06
N GLU A 245 -11.09 -17.61 41.78
CA GLU A 245 -11.19 -16.16 41.58
C GLU A 245 -9.81 -15.46 41.62
N LYS A 246 -8.90 -15.96 42.46
CA LYS A 246 -7.52 -15.43 42.53
C LYS A 246 -6.69 -15.71 41.29
N LEU A 247 -6.99 -16.78 40.56
CA LEU A 247 -6.44 -16.98 39.22
C LEU A 247 -7.08 -16.01 38.22
N GLY A 248 -8.37 -15.70 38.37
CA GLY A 248 -9.07 -14.71 37.55
C GLY A 248 -8.44 -13.31 37.60
N GLU A 249 -7.97 -12.88 38.77
CA GLU A 249 -7.22 -11.62 38.92
C GLU A 249 -5.97 -11.56 38.04
N ILE A 250 -5.29 -12.70 37.82
CA ILE A 250 -4.14 -12.80 36.92
C ILE A 250 -4.59 -12.64 35.47
N LEU A 251 -5.71 -13.27 35.09
CA LEU A 251 -6.26 -13.22 33.74
C LEU A 251 -6.69 -11.80 33.32
N ASN A 252 -7.10 -10.96 34.28
CA ASN A 252 -7.48 -9.56 34.00
C ASN A 252 -6.32 -8.75 33.39
N ASN A 253 -5.07 -9.10 33.66
CA ASN A 253 -3.90 -8.44 33.05
C ASN A 253 -3.67 -8.84 31.60
N PHE A 254 -4.28 -9.93 31.15
CA PHE A 254 -4.17 -10.43 29.78
C PHE A 254 -5.39 -10.08 28.92
N GLY A 255 -6.51 -9.66 29.54
CA GLY A 255 -7.75 -9.31 28.86
C GLY A 255 -7.99 -7.82 28.65
N ASP A 256 -8.35 -7.48 27.42
CA ASP A 256 -8.80 -6.18 26.92
C ASP A 256 -10.18 -6.31 26.24
N ASP A 257 -10.77 -5.19 25.81
CA ASP A 257 -12.10 -5.12 25.16
C ASP A 257 -12.12 -5.93 23.84
N GLY A 258 -12.36 -7.25 23.93
CA GLY A 258 -12.50 -8.15 22.79
C GLY A 258 -11.84 -9.52 22.95
N HIS A 259 -10.94 -9.70 23.93
CA HIS A 259 -10.24 -10.98 24.14
C HIS A 259 -10.77 -11.71 25.39
N LYS A 260 -10.98 -13.01 25.23
CA LYS A 260 -11.55 -13.93 26.21
C LYS A 260 -10.49 -14.96 26.61
N PHE A 261 -10.48 -15.37 27.87
CA PHE A 261 -9.54 -16.33 28.43
C PHE A 261 -10.27 -17.47 29.12
N TYR A 262 -9.77 -18.68 28.96
CA TYR A 262 -10.26 -19.86 29.63
C TYR A 262 -9.09 -20.68 30.18
N LEU A 263 -9.28 -21.26 31.37
CA LEU A 263 -8.45 -22.34 31.86
C LEU A 263 -9.28 -23.62 31.94
N ALA A 264 -8.71 -24.71 31.47
CA ALA A 264 -9.35 -26.01 31.47
C ALA A 264 -8.45 -27.10 32.05
N SER A 265 -9.07 -28.13 32.64
CA SER A 265 -8.40 -29.33 33.12
C SER A 265 -7.89 -30.20 31.96
N GLU A 266 -7.24 -31.33 32.30
CA GLU A 266 -6.76 -32.32 31.32
C GLU A 266 -7.88 -32.93 30.48
N SER A 267 -9.07 -33.09 31.08
CA SER A 267 -10.29 -33.56 30.41
C SER A 267 -10.95 -32.48 29.54
N GLY A 268 -10.44 -31.25 29.57
CA GLY A 268 -11.01 -30.09 28.87
C GLY A 268 -12.18 -29.44 29.62
N ASP A 269 -12.36 -29.75 30.90
CA ASP A 269 -13.39 -29.12 31.73
C ASP A 269 -12.96 -27.69 32.07
N VAL A 270 -13.78 -26.71 31.68
CA VAL A 270 -13.47 -25.30 31.91
C VAL A 270 -13.72 -24.96 33.37
N PHE A 271 -12.68 -24.46 34.03
CA PHE A 271 -12.77 -24.07 35.44
C PHE A 271 -12.60 -22.57 35.69
N LEU A 272 -12.14 -21.82 34.70
CA LEU A 272 -12.06 -20.37 34.74
C LEU A 272 -12.40 -19.78 33.37
N SER A 273 -13.16 -18.68 33.34
CA SER A 273 -13.69 -18.04 32.12
C SER A 273 -13.70 -16.50 32.25
N PRO A 274 -13.95 -15.74 31.14
CA PRO A 274 -13.83 -14.28 31.09
C PRO A 274 -14.86 -13.51 31.92
N GLN A 275 -15.97 -14.14 32.31
CA GLN A 275 -17.06 -13.51 33.06
C GLN A 275 -16.83 -13.52 34.58
N ALA A 276 -15.58 -13.74 35.01
CA ALA A 276 -15.11 -13.63 36.39
C ALA A 276 -16.11 -14.17 37.42
N GLY A 277 -16.16 -15.50 37.52
CA GLY A 277 -16.83 -16.17 38.63
C GLY A 277 -17.77 -17.26 38.16
N TYR A 278 -17.61 -18.41 38.80
CA TYR A 278 -18.50 -19.56 38.73
C TYR A 278 -18.36 -20.38 37.44
N ILE A 279 -17.95 -21.63 37.63
CA ILE A 279 -18.41 -22.80 36.86
C ILE A 279 -19.76 -22.43 36.24
N ILE A 280 -19.93 -22.44 34.91
CA ILE A 280 -21.27 -22.32 34.34
C ILE A 280 -21.92 -23.69 34.62
N PRO A 281 -22.70 -23.85 35.71
CA PRO A 281 -23.32 -25.11 36.02
C PRO A 281 -24.58 -25.08 35.18
N VAL A 282 -24.48 -25.54 33.93
CA VAL A 282 -25.67 -25.60 33.11
C VAL A 282 -26.53 -26.75 33.59
N ASN A 283 -27.84 -26.54 33.69
CA ASN A 283 -28.76 -27.67 33.75
C ASN A 283 -28.66 -28.46 32.42
N SER A 284 -29.32 -29.62 32.35
CA SER A 284 -29.34 -30.48 31.15
C SER A 284 -29.89 -29.79 29.88
N SER A 285 -30.42 -28.57 29.99
CA SER A 285 -30.88 -27.71 28.90
C SER A 285 -29.94 -26.55 28.53
N GLY A 286 -28.75 -26.45 29.13
CA GLY A 286 -27.75 -25.44 28.77
C GLY A 286 -27.93 -24.06 29.43
N GLN A 287 -28.81 -23.93 30.43
CA GLN A 287 -29.08 -22.66 31.13
C GLN A 287 -28.36 -22.59 32.48
N GLU A 288 -27.87 -21.40 32.85
CA GLU A 288 -27.17 -21.11 34.12
C GLU A 288 -28.04 -21.43 35.36
N VAL A 289 -27.42 -22.03 36.40
CA VAL A 289 -28.10 -22.45 37.65
C VAL A 289 -27.34 -21.96 38.88
N ASP A 290 -28.07 -21.62 39.96
CA ASP A 290 -27.51 -21.25 41.27
C ASP A 290 -26.95 -22.50 42.01
N LEU A 291 -25.66 -22.43 42.37
CA LEU A 291 -24.87 -23.49 42.99
C LEU A 291 -25.25 -23.81 44.44
N SER A 292 -26.05 -22.98 45.09
CA SER A 292 -26.49 -23.21 46.48
C SER A 292 -27.70 -24.15 46.61
N GLU A 293 -28.42 -24.41 45.52
CA GLU A 293 -29.71 -25.14 45.55
C GLU A 293 -29.85 -26.32 44.56
N SER A 294 -28.88 -26.55 43.65
CA SER A 294 -29.00 -27.59 42.60
C SER A 294 -28.02 -28.76 42.75
N THR A 295 -28.52 -30.00 42.65
CA THR A 295 -27.72 -31.24 42.59
C THR A 295 -27.37 -31.68 41.15
N ASP A 296 -27.95 -31.05 40.13
CA ASP A 296 -27.66 -31.32 38.72
C ASP A 296 -26.74 -30.22 38.17
N ILE A 297 -25.43 -30.45 38.26
CA ILE A 297 -24.38 -29.55 37.78
C ILE A 297 -23.63 -30.24 36.64
N GLU A 298 -23.79 -29.76 35.41
CA GLU A 298 -22.96 -30.17 34.28
C GLU A 298 -21.85 -29.13 34.04
N ILE A 299 -20.58 -29.58 34.00
CA ILE A 299 -19.43 -28.71 33.78
C ILE A 299 -19.27 -28.45 32.29
N LEU A 300 -19.13 -27.18 31.91
CA LEU A 300 -18.88 -26.78 30.52
C LEU A 300 -17.47 -27.21 30.08
N THR A 301 -17.36 -27.83 28.91
CA THR A 301 -16.08 -28.26 28.35
C THR A 301 -15.65 -27.37 27.19
N LEU A 302 -14.34 -27.26 26.95
CA LEU A 302 -13.79 -26.56 25.79
C LEU A 302 -14.36 -27.10 24.48
N ALA A 303 -14.59 -28.41 24.39
CA ALA A 303 -15.19 -29.04 23.21
C ALA A 303 -16.65 -28.63 23.00
N LYS A 304 -17.40 -28.30 24.06
CA LYS A 304 -18.75 -27.73 23.92
C LYS A 304 -18.69 -26.29 23.42
N ILE A 305 -17.80 -25.45 23.96
CA ILE A 305 -17.66 -24.03 23.56
C ILE A 305 -17.10 -23.91 22.14
N PHE A 306 -16.07 -24.69 21.85
CA PHE A 306 -15.31 -24.68 20.61
C PHE A 306 -15.19 -26.12 20.09
N PRO A 307 -16.19 -26.62 19.34
CA PRO A 307 -16.17 -27.98 18.79
C PRO A 307 -14.95 -28.25 17.92
N ASP A 308 -14.46 -27.22 17.24
CA ASP A 308 -13.33 -27.28 16.29
C ASP A 308 -11.98 -27.58 16.95
N ILE A 309 -11.84 -27.36 18.27
CA ILE A 309 -10.59 -27.62 19.01
C ILE A 309 -10.62 -28.93 19.82
N ALA A 310 -11.71 -29.69 19.78
CA ALA A 310 -11.88 -30.88 20.62
C ALA A 310 -10.74 -31.92 20.49
N GLY A 311 -10.14 -32.04 19.30
CA GLY A 311 -8.99 -32.93 19.05
C GLY A 311 -7.61 -32.32 19.38
N ILE A 312 -7.53 -31.00 19.58
CA ILE A 312 -6.27 -30.27 19.82
C ILE A 312 -5.90 -30.29 21.31
N VAL A 313 -6.91 -30.38 22.20
CA VAL A 313 -6.77 -30.38 23.67
C VAL A 313 -5.78 -31.44 24.19
N GLN A 314 -5.51 -32.49 23.41
CA GLN A 314 -4.70 -33.64 23.83
C GLN A 314 -3.24 -33.66 23.34
N GLY A 315 -2.71 -32.64 22.61
CA GLY A 315 -1.29 -32.78 22.21
C GLY A 315 -0.54 -31.68 21.45
N GLU A 316 -1.16 -30.62 20.93
CA GLU A 316 -0.43 -29.66 20.08
C GLU A 316 -0.27 -28.27 20.75
N ARG A 317 0.97 -27.80 20.88
CA ARG A 317 1.31 -26.50 21.51
C ARG A 317 1.03 -25.33 20.58
N GLY A 318 0.54 -24.22 21.15
CA GLY A 318 0.50 -22.90 20.52
C GLY A 318 -0.33 -22.82 19.25
N LYS A 319 -1.28 -23.75 19.06
CA LYS A 319 -2.07 -23.84 17.84
C LYS A 319 -3.19 -22.82 17.89
N THR A 320 -3.23 -21.98 16.87
CA THR A 320 -4.27 -20.97 16.71
C THR A 320 -5.16 -21.34 15.53
N VAL A 321 -6.46 -21.49 15.77
CA VAL A 321 -7.45 -21.89 14.75
C VAL A 321 -8.58 -20.88 14.65
N LYS A 322 -9.24 -20.85 13.49
CA LYS A 322 -10.58 -20.25 13.40
C LYS A 322 -11.56 -21.29 13.94
N ALA A 323 -12.32 -20.92 14.96
CA ALA A 323 -13.35 -21.78 15.53
C ALA A 323 -14.66 -21.00 15.65
N SER A 324 -15.78 -21.71 15.58
CA SER A 324 -17.07 -21.10 15.90
C SER A 324 -17.34 -21.29 17.38
N ASN A 325 -17.63 -20.20 18.09
CA ASN A 325 -18.09 -20.27 19.46
C ASN A 325 -19.55 -20.71 19.46
N SER A 326 -19.85 -21.91 19.92
CA SER A 326 -21.19 -22.51 19.89
C SER A 326 -22.20 -21.80 20.79
N LEU A 327 -21.72 -21.06 21.80
CA LEU A 327 -22.56 -20.34 22.75
C LEU A 327 -22.98 -18.96 22.22
N THR A 328 -22.14 -18.34 21.40
CA THR A 328 -22.38 -16.98 20.87
C THR A 328 -22.68 -16.97 19.38
N GLU A 329 -22.53 -18.11 18.70
CA GLU A 329 -22.59 -18.27 17.23
C GLU A 329 -21.61 -17.36 16.46
N ALA A 330 -20.64 -16.74 17.15
CA ALA A 330 -19.66 -15.85 16.55
C ALA A 330 -18.42 -16.65 16.07
N PRO A 331 -17.88 -16.35 14.89
CA PRO A 331 -16.58 -16.85 14.48
C PRO A 331 -15.49 -16.18 15.30
N GLU A 332 -14.67 -16.96 15.97
CA GLU A 332 -13.57 -16.49 16.81
C GLU A 332 -12.23 -17.08 16.31
N ILE A 333 -11.14 -16.39 16.63
CA ILE A 333 -9.81 -16.97 16.56
C ILE A 333 -9.48 -17.48 17.95
N VAL A 334 -9.12 -18.75 18.06
CA VAL A 334 -8.89 -19.44 19.32
C VAL A 334 -7.45 -19.94 19.33
N ALA A 335 -6.67 -19.52 20.32
CA ALA A 335 -5.34 -20.06 20.56
C ALA A 335 -5.33 -20.95 21.80
N PHE A 336 -4.58 -22.04 21.72
CA PHE A 336 -4.52 -23.07 22.75
C PHE A 336 -3.06 -23.32 23.17
N SER A 337 -2.82 -23.38 24.48
CA SER A 337 -1.53 -23.77 25.02
C SER A 337 -1.67 -24.69 26.24
N PRO A 338 -1.16 -25.94 26.17
CA PRO A 338 -1.18 -26.85 27.31
C PRO A 338 -0.08 -26.48 28.30
N PHE A 339 -0.33 -26.68 29.59
CA PHE A 339 0.68 -26.53 30.63
C PHE A 339 1.71 -27.64 30.52
N ILE A 340 2.97 -27.28 30.77
CA ILE A 340 4.11 -28.18 30.69
C ILE A 340 4.78 -28.18 32.07
N ALA A 341 5.29 -29.33 32.49
CA ALA A 341 6.12 -29.41 33.69
C ALA A 341 7.31 -28.44 33.59
N THR A 342 7.58 -27.71 34.66
CA THR A 342 8.73 -26.80 34.77
C THR A 342 9.66 -27.28 35.88
N GLU A 343 10.87 -26.73 35.95
CA GLU A 343 11.81 -27.07 37.01
C GLU A 343 11.18 -26.76 38.39
N ASN A 344 11.01 -27.81 39.20
CA ASN A 344 10.36 -27.82 40.52
C ASN A 344 8.82 -27.71 40.56
N LEU A 345 8.11 -27.84 39.44
CA LEU A 345 6.64 -27.99 39.42
C LEU A 345 6.22 -29.13 38.47
N SER A 346 5.59 -30.17 39.01
CA SER A 346 4.99 -31.25 38.22
C SER A 346 3.94 -30.70 37.25
N ASN A 347 3.71 -31.39 36.12
CA ASN A 347 2.70 -30.94 35.16
C ASN A 347 1.33 -30.78 35.85
N LEU A 348 0.73 -29.59 35.72
CA LEU A 348 -0.62 -29.32 36.22
C LEU A 348 -1.68 -30.04 35.40
N ASN A 349 -1.33 -30.45 34.17
CA ASN A 349 -2.23 -31.00 33.16
C ASN A 349 -3.41 -30.04 32.88
N TRP A 350 -3.16 -28.75 32.93
CA TRP A 350 -4.14 -27.72 32.55
C TRP A 350 -3.89 -27.27 31.13
N SER A 351 -4.83 -26.49 30.58
CA SER A 351 -4.66 -25.79 29.31
C SER A 351 -5.18 -24.36 29.42
N ALA A 352 -4.43 -23.43 28.85
CA ALA A 352 -4.86 -22.05 28.65
C ALA A 352 -5.43 -21.90 27.23
N VAL A 353 -6.53 -21.16 27.12
CA VAL A 353 -7.17 -20.84 25.85
C VAL A 353 -7.47 -19.35 25.80
N THR A 354 -7.09 -18.71 24.69
CA THR A 354 -7.52 -17.34 24.38
C THR A 354 -8.48 -17.39 23.20
N SER A 355 -9.46 -16.49 23.17
CA SER A 355 -10.25 -16.27 21.97
C SER A 355 -10.53 -14.80 21.73
N VAL A 356 -10.61 -14.42 20.45
CA VAL A 356 -10.96 -13.07 20.01
C VAL A 356 -11.97 -13.13 18.88
N ASP A 357 -12.97 -12.24 18.92
CA ASP A 357 -14.00 -12.18 17.88
C ASP A 357 -13.40 -11.75 16.53
N LEU A 358 -13.68 -12.52 15.48
CA LEU A 358 -13.24 -12.21 14.12
C LEU A 358 -13.84 -10.90 13.60
N ALA A 359 -14.94 -10.41 14.20
CA ALA A 359 -15.52 -9.10 13.91
C ALA A 359 -14.53 -7.94 14.11
N VAL A 360 -13.57 -8.08 15.05
CA VAL A 360 -12.50 -7.09 15.28
C VAL A 360 -11.63 -6.93 14.03
N LEU A 361 -11.31 -8.04 13.33
CA LEU A 361 -10.63 -7.99 12.03
C LEU A 361 -11.52 -7.43 10.92
N GLN A 362 -12.81 -7.80 10.91
CA GLN A 362 -13.74 -7.35 9.87
C GLN A 362 -13.93 -5.83 9.87
N ALA A 363 -13.87 -5.17 11.02
CA ALA A 363 -14.01 -3.72 11.11
C ALA A 363 -12.91 -2.97 10.33
N THR A 364 -11.67 -3.42 10.46
CA THR A 364 -10.51 -2.86 9.73
C THR A 364 -10.58 -3.21 8.24
N GLN A 365 -10.95 -4.45 7.91
CA GLN A 365 -11.10 -4.90 6.52
C GLN A 365 -12.22 -4.17 5.77
N ARG A 366 -13.32 -3.86 6.44
CA ARG A 366 -14.45 -3.13 5.82
C ARG A 366 -14.04 -1.72 5.39
N ARG A 367 -13.19 -1.05 6.18
CA ARG A 367 -12.62 0.26 5.81
C ARG A 367 -11.72 0.17 4.58
N LEU A 368 -10.84 -0.83 4.51
CA LEU A 368 -9.96 -1.06 3.36
C LEU A 368 -10.76 -1.39 2.09
N PHE A 369 -11.78 -2.25 2.21
CA PHE A 369 -12.69 -2.56 1.10
C PHE A 369 -13.38 -1.30 0.57
N PHE A 370 -13.95 -0.48 1.46
CA PHE A 370 -14.62 0.76 1.04
C PHE A 370 -13.64 1.76 0.42
N ALA A 371 -12.40 1.86 0.92
CA ALA A 371 -11.39 2.72 0.32
C ALA A 371 -11.02 2.29 -1.12
N ILE A 372 -10.83 0.99 -1.36
CA ILE A 372 -10.54 0.44 -2.69
C ILE A 372 -11.74 0.60 -3.62
N ALA A 373 -12.96 0.34 -3.13
CA ALA A 373 -14.19 0.49 -3.90
C ALA A 373 -14.42 1.95 -4.32
N LEU A 374 -14.21 2.90 -3.40
CA LEU A 374 -14.34 4.34 -3.68
C LEU A 374 -13.28 4.82 -4.68
N GLY A 375 -12.02 4.38 -4.51
CA GLY A 375 -10.93 4.68 -5.44
C GLY A 375 -11.18 4.12 -6.84
N THR A 376 -11.73 2.91 -6.93
CA THR A 376 -12.10 2.28 -8.21
C THR A 376 -13.23 3.06 -8.90
N LEU A 377 -14.25 3.49 -8.15
CA LEU A 377 -15.32 4.34 -8.69
C LEU A 377 -14.80 5.69 -9.18
N ALA A 378 -13.88 6.32 -8.45
CA ALA A 378 -13.23 7.56 -8.88
C ALA A 378 -12.41 7.36 -10.17
N ALA A 379 -11.60 6.30 -10.26
CA ALA A 379 -10.85 5.95 -11.47
C ALA A 379 -11.76 5.67 -12.67
N ALA A 380 -12.87 4.94 -12.45
CA ALA A 380 -13.88 4.70 -13.47
C ALA A 380 -14.56 5.99 -13.95
N GLY A 381 -14.86 6.91 -13.03
CA GLY A 381 -15.38 8.24 -13.34
C GLY A 381 -14.42 9.07 -14.19
N VAL A 382 -13.14 9.11 -13.80
CA VAL A 382 -12.07 9.81 -14.54
C VAL A 382 -11.86 9.20 -15.93
N ALA A 383 -11.76 7.86 -16.03
CA ALA A 383 -11.61 7.16 -17.31
C ALA A 383 -12.80 7.40 -18.24
N THR A 384 -14.03 7.41 -17.69
CA THR A 384 -15.25 7.73 -18.44
C THR A 384 -15.24 9.19 -18.92
N GLY A 385 -14.82 10.13 -18.05
CA GLY A 385 -14.67 11.55 -18.40
C GLY A 385 -13.66 11.77 -19.53
N LEU A 386 -12.48 11.14 -19.44
CA LEU A 386 -11.44 11.15 -20.47
C LEU A 386 -11.92 10.51 -21.77
N ALA A 387 -12.61 9.38 -21.72
CA ALA A 387 -13.17 8.72 -22.90
C ALA A 387 -14.20 9.61 -23.62
N ILE A 388 -15.09 10.28 -22.86
CA ILE A 388 -16.07 11.23 -23.41
C ILE A 388 -15.34 12.43 -24.03
N TRP A 389 -14.33 12.97 -23.35
CA TRP A 389 -13.54 14.10 -23.82
C TRP A 389 -12.81 13.77 -25.13
N ILE A 390 -12.07 12.65 -25.20
CA ILE A 390 -11.37 12.18 -26.41
C ILE A 390 -12.36 11.95 -27.55
N THR A 391 -13.49 11.30 -27.27
CA THR A 391 -14.51 11.01 -28.27
C THR A 391 -15.11 12.28 -28.87
N ARG A 392 -15.37 13.29 -28.03
CA ARG A 392 -15.95 14.57 -28.48
C ARG A 392 -14.92 15.43 -29.20
N ARG A 393 -13.68 15.48 -28.70
CA ARG A 393 -12.63 16.36 -29.21
C ARG A 393 -12.00 15.84 -30.51
N PHE A 394 -11.77 14.53 -30.62
CA PHE A 394 -10.98 13.96 -31.71
C PHE A 394 -11.80 13.02 -32.61
N THR A 395 -12.56 12.08 -32.04
CA THR A 395 -13.20 11.01 -32.83
C THR A 395 -14.42 11.48 -33.64
N GLN A 396 -15.28 12.31 -33.06
CA GLN A 396 -16.48 12.79 -33.76
C GLN A 396 -16.18 13.65 -35.00
N PRO A 397 -15.28 14.65 -34.94
CA PRO A 397 -14.93 15.44 -36.12
C PRO A 397 -14.39 14.59 -37.28
N ILE A 398 -13.54 13.60 -36.99
CA ILE A 398 -12.95 12.71 -38.00
C ILE A 398 -14.03 11.85 -38.69
N LEU A 399 -14.98 11.30 -37.92
CA LEU A 399 -16.07 10.50 -38.49
C LEU A 399 -17.01 11.35 -39.36
N ARG A 400 -17.27 12.61 -39.00
CA ARG A 400 -18.06 13.54 -39.83
C ARG A 400 -17.31 13.89 -41.12
N ALA A 401 -16.01 14.15 -41.04
CA ALA A 401 -15.18 14.39 -42.22
C ALA A 401 -15.21 13.19 -43.18
N ALA A 402 -15.08 11.96 -42.66
CA ALA A 402 -15.17 10.74 -43.45
C ALA A 402 -16.53 10.57 -44.16
N ASP A 403 -17.65 10.89 -43.49
CA ASP A 403 -18.98 10.84 -44.10
C ASP A 403 -19.15 11.88 -45.22
N VAL A 404 -18.65 13.10 -45.02
CA VAL A 404 -18.68 14.16 -46.05
C VAL A 404 -17.84 13.77 -47.27
N VAL A 405 -16.65 13.20 -47.07
CA VAL A 405 -15.80 12.69 -48.17
C VAL A 405 -16.50 11.56 -48.93
N ASN A 406 -17.17 10.64 -48.24
CA ASN A 406 -17.94 9.57 -48.88
C ASN A 406 -19.11 10.12 -49.72
N LYS A 407 -19.79 11.18 -49.25
CA LYS A 407 -20.85 11.86 -50.01
C LYS A 407 -20.32 12.59 -51.25
N ILE A 408 -19.18 13.28 -51.12
CA ILE A 408 -18.46 13.89 -52.25
C ILE A 408 -18.06 12.83 -53.28
N GLY A 409 -17.53 11.69 -52.83
CA GLY A 409 -17.19 10.55 -53.69
C GLY A 409 -18.38 9.92 -54.42
N LYS A 410 -19.60 10.12 -53.92
CA LYS A 410 -20.86 9.69 -54.56
C LYS A 410 -21.49 10.75 -55.47
N GLY A 411 -20.80 11.86 -55.72
CA GLY A 411 -21.24 12.91 -56.64
C GLY A 411 -22.05 14.05 -56.00
N ASP A 412 -22.27 14.04 -54.69
CA ASP A 412 -22.93 15.14 -53.99
C ASP A 412 -21.90 16.22 -53.59
N LEU A 413 -21.59 17.10 -54.54
CA LEU A 413 -20.66 18.22 -54.38
C LEU A 413 -21.25 19.42 -53.62
N ARG A 414 -22.49 19.33 -53.10
CA ARG A 414 -23.12 20.41 -52.32
C ARG A 414 -22.92 20.25 -50.81
N THR A 415 -22.60 19.04 -50.36
CA THR A 415 -22.31 18.79 -48.95
C THR A 415 -21.03 19.53 -48.52
N ARG A 416 -21.05 20.17 -47.35
CA ARG A 416 -19.90 20.86 -46.73
C ARG A 416 -19.73 20.38 -45.30
N LEU A 417 -18.47 20.31 -44.85
CA LEU A 417 -18.13 20.03 -43.46
C LEU A 417 -18.14 21.34 -42.67
N ASP A 418 -18.82 21.37 -41.53
CA ASP A 418 -18.79 22.50 -40.60
C ASP A 418 -17.48 22.47 -39.80
N VAL A 419 -16.64 23.48 -40.01
CA VAL A 419 -15.27 23.54 -39.49
C VAL A 419 -15.21 24.51 -38.32
N THR A 420 -14.99 23.97 -37.12
CA THR A 420 -14.83 24.76 -35.89
C THR A 420 -13.44 24.51 -35.31
N GLY A 421 -12.68 25.58 -35.05
CA GLY A 421 -11.31 25.52 -34.53
C GLY A 421 -10.22 25.90 -35.56
N GLN A 422 -8.96 25.81 -35.15
CA GLN A 422 -7.77 26.11 -35.97
C GLN A 422 -6.74 24.98 -35.96
N ASP A 423 -7.11 23.79 -35.48
CA ASP A 423 -6.23 22.62 -35.42
C ASP A 423 -6.16 21.87 -36.76
N GLU A 424 -5.37 20.80 -36.81
CA GLU A 424 -5.13 20.00 -38.01
C GLU A 424 -6.42 19.34 -38.54
N ILE A 425 -7.38 19.07 -37.64
CA ILE A 425 -8.71 18.56 -38.00
C ILE A 425 -9.53 19.65 -38.69
N ALA A 426 -9.44 20.90 -38.21
CA ALA A 426 -10.08 22.03 -38.87
C ALA A 426 -9.44 22.31 -40.24
N GLN A 427 -8.12 22.21 -40.35
CA GLN A 427 -7.41 22.32 -41.62
C GLN A 427 -7.82 21.22 -42.61
N LEU A 428 -7.96 19.98 -42.14
CA LEU A 428 -8.47 18.87 -42.94
C LEU A 428 -9.90 19.14 -43.45
N GLY A 429 -10.78 19.67 -42.60
CA GLY A 429 -12.14 20.06 -42.98
C GLY A 429 -12.19 21.15 -44.05
N ASN A 430 -11.32 22.15 -43.93
CA ASN A 430 -11.20 23.23 -44.93
C ASN A 430 -10.70 22.71 -46.27
N ASN A 431 -9.69 21.82 -46.27
CA ASN A 431 -9.17 21.20 -47.48
C ASN A 431 -10.25 20.36 -48.20
N ILE A 432 -11.07 19.60 -47.46
CA ILE A 432 -12.19 18.82 -48.01
C ILE A 432 -13.24 19.76 -48.66
N ASN A 433 -13.57 20.89 -48.02
CA ASN A 433 -14.50 21.87 -48.57
C ASN A 433 -13.98 22.57 -49.84
N GLN A 434 -12.67 22.84 -49.91
CA GLN A 434 -12.02 23.40 -51.10
C GLN A 434 -12.06 22.43 -52.27
N MET A 435 -11.74 21.15 -52.03
CA MET A 435 -11.83 20.09 -53.04
C MET A 435 -13.26 19.98 -53.63
N ALA A 436 -14.29 20.02 -52.78
CA ALA A 436 -15.69 20.00 -53.22
C ALA A 436 -16.08 21.23 -54.07
N THR A 437 -15.36 22.34 -53.92
CA THR A 437 -15.61 23.58 -54.67
C THR A 437 -14.93 23.54 -56.03
N GLN A 438 -13.68 23.09 -56.10
CA GLN A 438 -12.94 22.92 -57.35
C GLN A 438 -13.59 21.89 -58.29
N LEU A 439 -14.05 20.75 -57.75
CA LEU A 439 -14.75 19.73 -58.54
C LEU A 439 -16.06 20.23 -59.17
N LYS A 440 -16.75 21.17 -58.51
CA LYS A 440 -17.99 21.76 -59.03
C LYS A 440 -17.70 22.72 -60.20
N GLN A 441 -16.62 23.48 -60.10
CA GLN A 441 -16.22 24.46 -61.12
C GLN A 441 -15.70 23.74 -62.39
N PHE A 442 -14.87 22.72 -62.21
CA PHE A 442 -14.35 21.90 -63.30
C PHE A 442 -15.43 21.20 -64.13
N ASN A 443 -16.54 20.76 -63.50
CA ASN A 443 -17.59 20.01 -64.19
C ASN A 443 -18.47 20.91 -65.10
N ASN A 444 -18.57 22.22 -64.83
CA ASN A 444 -19.41 23.13 -65.59
C ASN A 444 -18.72 23.71 -66.85
N GLU A 445 -17.40 23.86 -66.84
CA GLU A 445 -16.65 24.46 -67.97
C GLU A 445 -16.36 23.47 -69.12
N GLN A 446 -16.44 22.16 -68.86
CA GLN A 446 -16.07 21.14 -69.87
C GLN A 446 -17.10 20.96 -71.00
N GLN A 447 -18.39 21.27 -70.78
CA GLN A 447 -19.44 20.92 -71.75
C GLN A 447 -19.59 21.91 -72.92
N THR A 448 -19.31 23.20 -72.72
CA THR A 448 -19.51 24.25 -73.75
C THR A 448 -18.32 24.40 -74.70
N THR A 449 -17.09 24.25 -74.21
CA THR A 449 -15.86 24.41 -75.02
C THR A 449 -15.62 23.25 -75.99
N ALA A 450 -16.10 22.05 -75.65
CA ALA A 450 -15.90 20.84 -76.46
C ALA A 450 -16.64 20.86 -77.82
N GLN A 451 -17.78 21.57 -77.92
CA GLN A 451 -18.54 21.64 -79.18
C GLN A 451 -17.95 22.65 -80.16
N GLN A 452 -17.49 23.82 -79.69
CA GLN A 452 -16.86 24.85 -80.53
C GLN A 452 -15.51 24.38 -81.10
N SER A 453 -14.69 23.69 -80.30
CA SER A 453 -13.41 23.15 -80.76
C SER A 453 -13.56 22.09 -81.87
N LYS A 454 -14.70 21.37 -81.92
CA LYS A 454 -14.94 20.31 -82.91
C LYS A 454 -15.25 20.85 -84.31
N LEU A 455 -15.92 22.00 -84.42
CA LEU A 455 -16.20 22.69 -85.70
C LEU A 455 -14.96 23.40 -86.28
N LEU A 456 -14.13 24.00 -85.43
CA LEU A 456 -12.84 24.57 -85.85
C LEU A 456 -11.87 23.46 -86.34
N ALA A 457 -11.89 22.29 -85.69
CA ALA A 457 -11.09 21.14 -86.11
C ALA A 457 -11.52 20.57 -87.47
N SER A 458 -12.83 20.52 -87.80
CA SER A 458 -13.30 20.04 -89.11
C SER A 458 -12.96 20.98 -90.26
N ALA A 459 -12.91 22.29 -90.04
CA ALA A 459 -12.40 23.26 -91.03
C ALA A 459 -10.92 23.05 -91.35
N THR A 460 -10.13 22.59 -90.36
CA THR A 460 -8.67 22.42 -90.47
C THR A 460 -8.27 21.06 -91.08
N SER A 461 -9.18 20.07 -91.11
CA SER A 461 -8.90 18.73 -91.68
C SER A 461 -8.95 18.65 -93.21
N ILE A 462 -9.45 19.69 -93.88
CA ILE A 462 -9.55 19.78 -95.34
C ILE A 462 -8.18 20.21 -95.88
N THR A 463 -7.41 19.32 -96.50
CA THR A 463 -6.05 19.66 -96.95
C THR A 463 -5.77 19.12 -98.36
N GLY A 464 -5.06 19.89 -99.19
CA GLY A 464 -4.70 19.49 -100.56
C GLY A 464 -5.67 20.00 -101.63
N ASP A 465 -5.78 19.28 -102.75
CA ASP A 465 -6.59 19.68 -103.91
C ASP A 465 -8.08 19.75 -103.55
N LEU A 466 -8.63 20.96 -103.60
CA LEU A 466 -10.01 21.23 -103.21
C LEU A 466 -11.02 20.65 -104.21
N ASP A 467 -10.62 20.26 -105.41
CA ASP A 467 -11.50 19.64 -106.41
C ASP A 467 -11.46 18.11 -106.37
N SER A 468 -10.71 17.51 -105.44
CA SER A 468 -10.76 16.06 -105.21
C SER A 468 -12.08 15.63 -104.55
N ASP A 469 -12.60 14.45 -104.93
CA ASP A 469 -13.85 13.89 -104.38
C ASP A 469 -13.85 13.82 -102.83
N HIS A 470 -12.68 13.56 -102.24
CA HIS A 470 -12.51 13.51 -100.79
C HIS A 470 -12.71 14.88 -100.14
N ASN A 471 -12.06 15.92 -100.67
CA ASN A 471 -12.16 17.27 -100.12
C ASN A 471 -13.51 17.91 -100.44
N GLN A 472 -14.14 17.58 -101.58
CA GLN A 472 -15.52 17.96 -101.87
C GLN A 472 -16.50 17.36 -100.84
N ALA A 473 -16.34 16.09 -100.47
CA ALA A 473 -17.16 15.46 -99.43
C ALA A 473 -16.95 16.11 -98.05
N GLN A 474 -15.71 16.49 -97.72
CA GLN A 474 -15.42 17.19 -96.47
C GLN A 474 -15.94 18.63 -96.45
N LEU A 475 -15.88 19.36 -97.57
CA LEU A 475 -16.47 20.70 -97.70
C LEU A 475 -18.00 20.65 -97.57
N ASN A 476 -18.65 19.64 -98.17
CA ASN A 476 -20.09 19.41 -98.02
C ASN A 476 -20.47 19.10 -96.56
N LEU A 477 -19.70 18.24 -95.89
CA LEU A 477 -19.90 17.96 -94.47
C LEU A 477 -19.66 19.20 -93.60
N PHE A 478 -18.67 20.02 -93.95
CA PHE A 478 -18.37 21.26 -93.25
C PHE A 478 -19.55 22.25 -93.34
N VAL A 479 -20.08 22.52 -94.54
CA VAL A 479 -21.25 23.42 -94.68
C VAL A 479 -22.50 22.86 -93.99
N GLU A 480 -22.67 21.53 -93.91
CA GLU A 480 -23.73 20.89 -93.13
C GLU A 480 -23.57 21.07 -91.62
N GLN A 481 -22.35 20.94 -91.10
CA GLN A 481 -22.03 21.16 -89.69
C GLN A 481 -22.25 22.61 -89.28
N VAL A 482 -21.81 23.57 -90.12
CA VAL A 482 -22.04 25.00 -89.90
C VAL A 482 -23.54 25.30 -89.88
N ARG A 483 -24.31 24.75 -90.82
CA ARG A 483 -25.77 24.91 -90.88
C ARG A 483 -26.45 24.38 -89.61
N THR A 484 -26.03 23.20 -89.14
CA THR A 484 -26.61 22.56 -87.94
C THR A 484 -26.26 23.31 -86.66
N PHE A 485 -25.02 23.80 -86.56
CA PHE A 485 -24.55 24.53 -85.39
C PHE A 485 -25.26 25.89 -85.24
N LEU A 486 -25.34 26.65 -86.33
CA LEU A 486 -26.01 27.95 -86.36
C LEU A 486 -27.54 27.84 -86.49
N ARG A 487 -28.06 26.62 -86.64
CA ARG A 487 -29.48 26.34 -86.89
C ARG A 487 -30.05 27.16 -88.06
N SER A 488 -29.24 27.34 -89.10
CA SER A 488 -29.62 28.10 -90.29
C SER A 488 -30.33 27.24 -91.33
N ASP A 489 -31.04 27.90 -92.24
CA ASP A 489 -31.80 27.22 -93.27
C ASP A 489 -30.93 26.77 -94.44
N ARG A 490 -29.90 27.55 -94.74
CA ARG A 490 -28.95 27.31 -95.84
C ARG A 490 -27.56 27.85 -95.48
N VAL A 491 -26.54 27.09 -95.86
CA VAL A 491 -25.14 27.54 -95.86
C VAL A 491 -24.52 27.20 -97.20
N VAL A 492 -23.86 28.18 -97.82
CA VAL A 492 -23.18 28.05 -99.11
C VAL A 492 -21.76 28.54 -98.96
N LEU A 493 -20.80 27.75 -99.43
CA LEU A 493 -19.42 28.18 -99.61
C LEU A 493 -19.14 28.34 -101.10
N TYR A 494 -18.91 29.58 -101.53
CA TYR A 494 -18.43 29.90 -102.88
C TYR A 494 -16.91 29.95 -102.86
N ARG A 495 -16.27 29.31 -103.84
CA ARG A 495 -14.82 29.41 -104.07
C ARG A 495 -14.59 30.27 -105.30
N THR A 496 -13.73 31.27 -105.20
CA THR A 496 -13.52 32.26 -106.27
C THR A 496 -12.04 32.44 -106.59
N LYS A 497 -11.76 32.84 -107.84
CA LYS A 497 -10.45 33.31 -108.29
C LYS A 497 -10.66 34.43 -109.29
N ASP A 498 -10.09 35.59 -108.98
CA ASP A 498 -10.10 36.77 -109.85
C ASP A 498 -11.52 37.11 -110.35
N ALA A 499 -12.48 37.17 -109.41
CA ALA A 499 -13.91 37.43 -109.63
C ALA A 499 -14.73 36.32 -110.34
N GLN A 500 -14.12 35.19 -110.72
CA GLN A 500 -14.83 34.03 -111.26
C GLN A 500 -15.03 32.95 -110.20
N ILE A 501 -16.18 32.27 -110.24
CA ILE A 501 -16.47 31.16 -109.33
C ILE A 501 -15.82 29.90 -109.88
N LEU A 502 -14.94 29.30 -109.07
CA LEU A 502 -14.25 28.06 -109.37
C LEU A 502 -15.04 26.82 -108.93
N GLY A 503 -15.91 26.96 -107.93
CA GLY A 503 -16.79 25.89 -107.46
C GLY A 503 -17.61 26.30 -106.23
N GLN A 504 -18.61 25.51 -105.86
CA GLN A 504 -19.51 25.81 -104.74
C GLN A 504 -19.97 24.56 -104.00
N ASN A 505 -20.14 24.69 -102.68
CA ASN A 505 -20.65 23.64 -101.79
C ASN A 505 -21.84 24.20 -101.00
N GLU A 506 -22.99 23.53 -101.05
CA GLU A 506 -24.24 23.99 -100.43
C GLU A 506 -24.81 22.92 -99.48
N SER A 507 -25.28 23.36 -98.31
CA SER A 507 -26.17 22.60 -97.44
C SER A 507 -27.48 23.37 -97.27
N VAL A 508 -28.60 22.72 -97.59
CA VAL A 508 -29.96 23.26 -97.48
C VAL A 508 -30.87 22.33 -96.69
N THR A 509 -31.94 22.88 -96.13
CA THR A 509 -33.08 22.10 -95.64
C THR A 509 -33.94 21.59 -96.81
N THR A 510 -34.56 20.42 -96.66
CA THR A 510 -35.21 19.63 -97.75
C THR A 510 -36.32 20.37 -98.51
N SER A 511 -36.80 21.51 -98.02
CA SER A 511 -37.90 22.29 -98.60
C SER A 511 -37.46 23.53 -99.39
N GLN A 512 -36.15 23.71 -99.66
CA GLN A 512 -35.62 24.92 -100.29
C GLN A 512 -35.01 24.69 -101.67
N LEU A 513 -35.13 25.70 -102.54
CA LEU A 513 -34.54 25.71 -103.87
C LEU A 513 -33.01 25.75 -103.76
N SER A 514 -32.32 24.72 -104.27
CA SER A 514 -30.85 24.69 -104.30
C SER A 514 -30.31 25.74 -105.27
N ILE A 515 -29.15 26.32 -104.94
CA ILE A 515 -28.45 27.22 -105.86
C ILE A 515 -27.83 26.50 -107.07
N LEU A 516 -27.85 25.17 -107.06
CA LEU A 516 -27.40 24.32 -108.18
C LEU A 516 -28.50 24.05 -109.22
N ASP A 517 -29.70 24.57 -109.03
CA ASP A 517 -30.82 24.46 -109.98
C ASP A 517 -30.58 25.36 -111.21
N GLU A 518 -30.84 24.85 -112.43
CA GLU A 518 -30.64 25.57 -113.70
C GLU A 518 -31.46 26.87 -113.82
N THR A 519 -32.48 27.03 -112.97
CA THR A 519 -33.34 28.21 -112.91
C THR A 519 -32.74 29.39 -112.15
N VAL A 520 -31.62 29.21 -111.44
CA VAL A 520 -30.97 30.26 -110.65
C VAL A 520 -29.91 30.99 -111.49
N PRO A 521 -29.94 32.33 -111.60
CA PRO A 521 -28.92 33.09 -112.33
C PRO A 521 -27.51 32.87 -111.78
N SER A 522 -26.52 32.74 -112.68
CA SER A 522 -25.11 32.59 -112.30
C SER A 522 -24.62 33.76 -111.45
N LEU A 523 -23.85 33.45 -110.41
CA LEU A 523 -23.42 34.42 -109.41
C LEU A 523 -22.29 35.30 -109.98
N PHE A 524 -22.64 36.54 -110.34
CA PHE A 524 -21.68 37.58 -110.71
C PHE A 524 -21.40 38.50 -109.51
N ILE A 525 -20.15 38.59 -109.08
CA ILE A 525 -19.74 39.48 -107.97
C ILE A 525 -19.18 40.75 -108.62
N SER A 526 -19.74 41.91 -108.29
CA SER A 526 -19.24 43.18 -108.81
C SER A 526 -17.86 43.53 -108.23
N GLN A 527 -17.09 44.34 -108.94
CA GLN A 527 -15.75 44.72 -108.50
C GLN A 527 -15.75 45.51 -107.18
N THR A 528 -16.81 46.28 -106.92
CA THR A 528 -17.04 47.01 -105.66
C THR A 528 -17.35 46.08 -104.49
N GLU A 529 -18.06 44.96 -104.71
CA GLU A 529 -18.29 43.95 -103.67
C GLU A 529 -17.00 43.23 -103.28
N ILE A 530 -16.10 42.99 -104.24
CA ILE A 530 -14.81 42.33 -103.99
C ILE A 530 -13.91 43.18 -103.08
N GLU A 531 -13.87 44.50 -103.29
CA GLU A 531 -13.08 45.42 -102.45
C GLU A 531 -13.56 45.39 -100.99
N ASN A 532 -14.87 45.46 -100.75
CA ASN A 532 -15.46 45.37 -99.41
C ASN A 532 -15.14 44.03 -98.71
N TYR A 533 -15.17 42.93 -99.45
CA TYR A 533 -14.84 41.61 -98.91
C TYR A 533 -13.34 41.42 -98.64
N ILE A 534 -12.45 42.01 -99.46
CA ILE A 534 -10.99 41.99 -99.22
C ILE A 534 -10.65 42.76 -97.94
N ASP A 535 -11.33 43.87 -97.66
CA ASP A 535 -11.21 44.64 -96.41
C ASP A 535 -11.81 43.92 -95.19
N GLY A 536 -12.26 42.67 -95.35
CA GLY A 536 -12.71 41.80 -94.28
C GLY A 536 -14.07 42.19 -93.69
N GLN A 537 -14.82 43.06 -94.36
CA GLN A 537 -16.16 43.47 -93.94
C GLN A 537 -17.16 42.36 -94.33
N PRO A 538 -17.82 41.71 -93.35
CA PRO A 538 -18.91 40.79 -93.65
C PRO A 538 -20.13 41.57 -94.15
N LEU A 539 -20.89 40.98 -95.08
CA LEU A 539 -22.19 41.52 -95.45
C LEU A 539 -23.23 40.94 -94.49
N ILE A 540 -23.80 41.81 -93.66
CA ILE A 540 -24.80 41.45 -92.66
C ILE A 540 -26.13 42.07 -93.06
N ALA A 541 -27.14 41.24 -93.21
CA ALA A 541 -28.52 41.66 -93.45
C ALA A 541 -29.43 40.90 -92.49
N ASP A 542 -29.78 41.51 -91.35
CA ASP A 542 -30.79 40.98 -90.45
C ASP A 542 -32.18 40.93 -91.12
N ASP A 543 -32.41 41.84 -92.08
CA ASP A 543 -33.54 41.83 -93.01
C ASP A 543 -33.08 42.33 -94.40
N VAL A 544 -33.16 41.45 -95.40
CA VAL A 544 -32.73 41.72 -96.77
C VAL A 544 -33.57 42.81 -97.47
N THR A 545 -34.81 43.05 -97.04
CA THR A 545 -35.70 44.02 -97.70
C THR A 545 -35.33 45.47 -97.41
N ILE A 546 -34.72 45.72 -96.24
CA ILE A 546 -34.34 47.06 -95.76
C ILE A 546 -32.82 47.27 -95.69
N ALA A 547 -32.02 46.21 -95.86
CA ALA A 547 -30.57 46.31 -95.92
C ALA A 547 -30.09 47.12 -97.14
N ASP A 548 -29.01 47.87 -96.93
CA ASP A 548 -28.32 48.64 -97.97
C ASP A 548 -27.52 47.68 -98.86
N LEU A 549 -28.20 47.19 -99.92
CA LEU A 549 -27.70 46.17 -100.84
C LEU A 549 -27.67 46.72 -102.26
N THR A 550 -26.67 46.32 -103.04
CA THR A 550 -26.65 46.58 -104.48
C THR A 550 -27.81 45.87 -105.17
N ASP A 551 -28.35 46.46 -106.25
CA ASP A 551 -29.49 45.90 -106.97
C ASP A 551 -29.24 44.47 -107.47
N SER A 552 -27.98 44.14 -107.81
CA SER A 552 -27.54 42.81 -108.22
C SER A 552 -27.70 41.75 -107.11
N VAL A 553 -27.35 42.09 -105.86
CA VAL A 553 -27.46 41.20 -104.70
C VAL A 553 -28.93 41.05 -104.30
N ARG A 554 -29.68 42.15 -104.29
CA ARG A 554 -31.11 42.15 -103.93
C ARG A 554 -31.93 41.26 -104.87
N GLN A 555 -31.70 41.35 -106.18
CA GLN A 555 -32.41 40.53 -107.16
C GLN A 555 -32.10 39.03 -106.98
N ARG A 556 -30.84 38.68 -106.70
CA ARG A 556 -30.40 37.30 -106.48
C ARG A 556 -31.03 36.68 -105.23
N TRP A 557 -30.99 37.40 -104.12
CA TRP A 557 -31.57 36.93 -102.85
C TRP A 557 -33.10 36.86 -102.90
N HIS A 558 -33.74 37.69 -103.73
CA HIS A 558 -35.17 37.56 -104.02
C HIS A 558 -35.53 36.23 -104.70
N VAL A 559 -34.75 35.79 -105.70
CA VAL A 559 -34.95 34.49 -106.37
C VAL A 559 -34.80 33.31 -105.38
N LEU A 560 -33.87 33.44 -104.42
CA LEU A 560 -33.59 32.41 -103.41
C LEU A 560 -34.46 32.54 -102.14
N ASN A 561 -35.40 33.48 -102.12
CA ASN A 561 -36.29 33.79 -100.99
C ASN A 561 -35.56 34.04 -99.66
N VAL A 562 -34.37 34.66 -99.70
CA VAL A 562 -33.56 34.93 -98.51
C VAL A 562 -34.16 36.11 -97.73
N LYS A 563 -34.44 35.89 -96.45
CA LYS A 563 -34.99 36.91 -95.54
C LYS A 563 -33.91 37.61 -94.72
N SER A 564 -32.91 36.85 -94.27
CA SER A 564 -31.74 37.37 -93.59
C SER A 564 -30.50 36.58 -94.00
N ALA A 565 -29.36 37.27 -94.04
CA ALA A 565 -28.12 36.74 -94.57
C ALA A 565 -26.91 37.25 -93.79
N LEU A 566 -25.95 36.37 -93.61
CA LEU A 566 -24.60 36.70 -93.19
C LEU A 566 -23.63 36.12 -94.22
N VAL A 567 -22.92 36.99 -94.93
CA VAL A 567 -21.88 36.58 -95.88
C VAL A 567 -20.53 36.97 -95.31
N ILE A 568 -19.74 35.96 -95.00
CA ILE A 568 -18.40 36.11 -94.46
C ILE A 568 -17.38 35.95 -95.59
N PRO A 569 -16.41 36.89 -95.73
CA PRO A 569 -15.32 36.74 -96.66
C PRO A 569 -14.35 35.64 -96.20
N VAL A 570 -14.03 34.71 -97.10
CA VAL A 570 -12.95 33.74 -96.92
C VAL A 570 -11.69 34.36 -97.50
N VAL A 571 -10.97 35.10 -96.65
CA VAL A 571 -9.79 35.90 -97.03
C VAL A 571 -8.53 35.44 -96.33
N SER A 572 -7.41 35.56 -97.02
CA SER A 572 -6.07 35.41 -96.44
C SER A 572 -5.05 36.23 -97.23
N GLN A 573 -4.09 36.83 -96.53
CA GLN A 573 -3.08 37.74 -97.11
C GLN A 573 -3.66 38.80 -98.07
N ALA A 574 -4.78 39.42 -97.69
CA ALA A 574 -5.51 40.42 -98.50
C ALA A 574 -5.96 39.93 -99.89
N ARG A 575 -6.13 38.61 -100.07
CA ARG A 575 -6.76 37.99 -101.23
C ARG A 575 -8.05 37.28 -100.82
N LEU A 576 -9.11 37.48 -101.61
CA LEU A 576 -10.38 36.78 -101.47
C LEU A 576 -10.30 35.41 -102.17
N PHE A 577 -10.52 34.35 -101.41
CA PHE A 577 -10.54 32.96 -101.90
C PHE A 577 -11.95 32.39 -102.02
N GLY A 578 -12.92 33.03 -101.36
CA GLY A 578 -14.30 32.59 -101.38
C GLY A 578 -15.23 33.41 -100.49
N LEU A 579 -16.50 33.04 -100.48
CA LEU A 579 -17.53 33.64 -99.62
C LEU A 579 -18.31 32.52 -98.92
N LEU A 580 -18.44 32.62 -97.60
CA LEU A 580 -19.31 31.74 -96.81
C LEU A 580 -20.61 32.47 -96.53
N ALA A 581 -21.66 32.12 -97.26
CA ALA A 581 -22.98 32.73 -97.15
C ALA A 581 -23.90 31.85 -96.30
N ILE A 582 -24.47 32.43 -95.26
CA ILE A 582 -25.40 31.77 -94.35
C ILE A 582 -26.73 32.50 -94.45
N HIS A 583 -27.80 31.78 -94.75
CA HIS A 583 -29.11 32.36 -95.00
C HIS A 583 -30.18 31.76 -94.09
N HIS A 584 -31.10 32.61 -93.66
CA HIS A 584 -32.43 32.20 -93.23
C HIS A 584 -33.45 32.65 -94.27
N VAL A 585 -34.35 31.72 -94.56
CA VAL A 585 -35.36 31.81 -95.63
C VAL A 585 -36.75 31.66 -95.03
N GLN A 586 -36.89 30.92 -93.91
CA GLN A 586 -38.17 30.75 -93.23
C GLN A 586 -38.50 31.93 -92.30
N GLY A 587 -37.50 32.59 -91.69
CA GLY A 587 -37.66 33.71 -90.77
C GLY A 587 -36.54 34.77 -90.85
N LEU A 588 -36.72 35.87 -90.14
CA LEU A 588 -35.68 36.88 -89.91
C LEU A 588 -34.77 36.40 -88.76
N HIS A 589 -33.46 36.58 -88.90
CA HIS A 589 -32.48 36.28 -87.86
C HIS A 589 -31.67 37.54 -87.57
N ILE A 590 -31.56 37.91 -86.29
CA ILE A 590 -30.73 39.03 -85.84
C ILE A 590 -29.37 38.46 -85.46
N TRP A 591 -28.33 38.83 -86.19
CA TRP A 591 -26.99 38.29 -85.98
C TRP A 591 -26.36 38.85 -84.72
N THR A 592 -25.98 37.97 -83.78
CA THR A 592 -25.31 38.38 -82.53
C THR A 592 -23.81 38.61 -82.76
N GLU A 593 -23.17 39.47 -81.97
CA GLU A 593 -21.71 39.69 -82.05
C GLU A 593 -20.92 38.39 -81.88
N THR A 594 -21.40 37.46 -81.05
CA THR A 594 -20.80 36.14 -80.86
C THR A 594 -20.88 35.25 -82.10
N GLU A 595 -21.99 35.27 -82.83
CA GLU A 595 -22.17 34.51 -84.08
C GLU A 595 -21.33 35.12 -85.20
N ILE A 596 -21.32 36.44 -85.32
CA ILE A 596 -20.51 37.19 -86.29
C ILE A 596 -19.03 36.92 -86.03
N HIS A 597 -18.57 37.00 -84.78
CA HIS A 597 -17.18 36.73 -84.42
C HIS A 597 -16.80 35.26 -84.70
N PHE A 598 -17.66 34.30 -84.34
CA PHE A 598 -17.42 32.89 -84.61
C PHE A 598 -17.35 32.59 -86.13
N CYS A 599 -18.30 33.11 -86.92
CA CYS A 599 -18.31 32.91 -88.36
C CYS A 599 -17.13 33.60 -89.05
N ASN A 600 -16.72 34.79 -88.59
CA ASN A 600 -15.48 35.45 -89.03
C ASN A 600 -14.23 34.62 -88.71
N GLN A 601 -14.17 33.99 -87.53
CA GLN A 601 -13.08 33.06 -87.22
C GLN A 601 -13.07 31.85 -88.16
N LEU A 602 -14.24 31.29 -88.52
CA LEU A 602 -14.34 30.22 -89.51
C LEU A 602 -13.87 30.67 -90.91
N GLY A 603 -14.30 31.85 -91.37
CA GLY A 603 -13.90 32.43 -92.65
C GLY A 603 -12.38 32.65 -92.75
N ARG A 604 -11.74 33.11 -91.68
CA ARG A 604 -10.28 33.27 -91.60
C ARG A 604 -9.54 31.94 -91.63
N GLN A 605 -10.02 30.92 -90.89
CA GLN A 605 -9.39 29.59 -90.89
C GLN A 605 -9.47 28.92 -92.27
N LEU A 606 -10.62 29.04 -92.95
CA LEU A 606 -10.77 28.60 -94.34
C LEU A 606 -9.88 29.39 -95.31
N GLY A 607 -9.71 30.70 -95.10
CA GLY A 607 -8.82 31.53 -95.92
C GLY A 607 -7.36 31.12 -95.81
N VAL A 608 -6.88 30.88 -94.59
CA VAL A 608 -5.52 30.36 -94.33
C VAL A 608 -5.31 29.02 -95.02
N LEU A 609 -6.31 28.13 -94.98
CA LEU A 609 -6.28 26.84 -95.65
C LEU A 609 -6.17 26.96 -97.19
N MET A 610 -6.95 27.86 -97.80
CA MET A 610 -6.96 28.09 -99.25
C MET A 610 -5.68 28.80 -99.77
N THR A 611 -4.83 29.29 -98.87
CA THR A 611 -3.53 29.90 -99.19
C THR A 611 -2.42 28.85 -99.37
N VAL A 612 -2.69 27.56 -99.15
CA VAL A 612 -1.69 26.48 -99.22
C VAL A 612 -1.43 26.05 -100.67
N GLN A 613 -0.84 26.95 -101.44
CA GLN A 613 0.09 26.59 -102.51
C GLN A 613 1.18 27.67 -102.61
N GLN A 614 2.37 27.29 -102.14
CA GLN A 614 3.69 27.93 -102.29
C GLN A 614 4.17 29.00 -101.27
N VAL A 615 4.82 28.47 -100.22
CA VAL A 615 6.18 28.81 -99.73
C VAL A 615 6.38 30.07 -98.86
N SER A 616 6.53 29.77 -97.55
CA SER A 616 7.47 30.35 -96.57
C SER A 616 7.48 31.86 -96.29
N SER A 617 6.76 32.28 -95.25
CA SER A 617 7.18 33.41 -94.39
C SER A 617 6.61 33.38 -92.95
N LEU A 618 6.36 32.18 -92.38
CA LEU A 618 5.98 32.02 -90.96
C LEU A 618 7.22 31.92 -90.05
N ALA A 619 8.07 32.94 -90.07
CA ALA A 619 9.19 33.08 -89.13
C ALA A 619 9.21 34.42 -88.37
N ALA A 620 8.36 35.39 -88.73
CA ALA A 620 8.34 36.70 -88.08
C ALA A 620 7.26 36.84 -86.98
N GLU A 621 6.08 36.23 -87.15
CA GLU A 621 4.96 36.40 -86.19
C GLU A 621 5.10 35.49 -84.96
N GLN A 622 5.74 34.32 -85.08
CA GLN A 622 6.14 33.55 -83.91
C GLN A 622 7.26 34.24 -83.11
N LYS A 623 8.06 35.12 -83.74
CA LYS A 623 9.12 35.82 -83.03
C LYS A 623 8.55 36.92 -82.12
N SER A 624 7.56 37.70 -82.54
CA SER A 624 7.00 38.77 -81.69
C SER A 624 6.13 38.26 -80.54
N LEU A 625 5.34 37.19 -80.73
CA LEU A 625 4.57 36.56 -79.65
C LEU A 625 5.50 35.84 -78.66
N LYS A 626 6.56 35.19 -79.17
CA LYS A 626 7.60 34.58 -78.34
C LYS A 626 8.45 35.64 -77.64
N GLU A 627 8.74 36.78 -78.27
CA GLU A 627 9.46 37.90 -77.65
C GLU A 627 8.61 38.62 -76.60
N ASN A 628 7.30 38.80 -76.80
CA ASN A 628 6.42 39.38 -75.78
C ASN A 628 6.19 38.43 -74.61
N LEU A 629 5.96 37.13 -74.86
CA LEU A 629 5.90 36.13 -73.80
C LEU A 629 7.25 35.96 -73.11
N GLN A 630 8.37 36.00 -73.82
CA GLN A 630 9.71 35.99 -73.23
C GLN A 630 9.99 37.26 -72.42
N LYS A 631 9.58 38.43 -72.91
CA LYS A 631 9.74 39.71 -72.20
C LYS A 631 8.87 39.75 -70.95
N ARG A 632 7.61 39.28 -71.02
CA ARG A 632 6.71 39.25 -69.85
C ARG A 632 7.08 38.15 -68.88
N ALA A 633 7.55 37.00 -69.35
CA ALA A 633 8.15 35.98 -68.50
C ALA A 633 9.45 36.47 -67.86
N LEU A 634 10.26 37.27 -68.55
CA LEU A 634 11.46 37.90 -68.00
C LEU A 634 11.10 39.00 -66.98
N GLU A 635 10.08 39.81 -67.23
CA GLU A 635 9.55 40.79 -66.28
C GLU A 635 9.00 40.11 -65.03
N LEU A 636 8.22 39.03 -65.18
CA LEU A 636 7.81 38.20 -64.05
C LEU A 636 9.03 37.59 -63.34
N MET A 637 10.01 37.07 -64.08
CA MET A 637 11.26 36.52 -63.52
C MET A 637 12.04 37.56 -62.71
N LEU A 638 12.07 38.82 -63.16
CA LEU A 638 12.68 39.94 -62.46
C LEU A 638 11.86 40.40 -61.25
N GLU A 639 10.52 40.37 -61.34
CA GLU A 639 9.63 40.68 -60.23
C GLU A 639 9.66 39.62 -59.11
N VAL A 640 9.96 38.37 -59.46
CA VAL A 640 10.07 37.25 -58.49
C VAL A 640 11.50 37.00 -58.01
N ASP A 641 12.51 37.55 -58.68
CA ASP A 641 13.93 37.43 -58.27
C ASP A 641 14.16 37.84 -56.79
N PRO A 642 13.58 38.94 -56.27
CA PRO A 642 13.73 39.33 -54.86
C PRO A 642 13.19 38.29 -53.87
N VAL A 643 12.17 37.51 -54.25
CA VAL A 643 11.58 36.45 -53.40
C VAL A 643 12.58 35.31 -53.22
N SER A 644 13.35 34.99 -54.26
CA SER A 644 14.44 34.00 -54.18
C SER A 644 15.58 34.44 -53.27
N GLN A 645 15.71 35.75 -53.04
CA GLN A 645 16.67 36.37 -52.12
C GLN A 645 16.08 36.58 -50.71
N GLY A 646 14.86 36.10 -50.47
CA GLY A 646 14.19 36.16 -49.16
C GLY A 646 13.24 37.33 -48.97
N ASP A 647 13.06 38.24 -49.94
CA ASP A 647 12.09 39.34 -49.81
C ASP A 647 10.66 38.87 -50.13
N LEU A 648 9.91 38.50 -49.09
CA LEU A 648 8.51 38.06 -49.18
C LEU A 648 7.51 39.22 -49.13
N THR A 649 7.99 40.47 -49.19
CA THR A 649 7.12 41.66 -49.29
C THR A 649 6.80 42.04 -50.73
N VAL A 650 7.60 41.56 -51.69
CA VAL A 650 7.43 41.82 -53.11
C VAL A 650 6.24 41.06 -53.68
N ARG A 651 5.56 41.68 -54.64
CA ARG A 651 4.39 41.12 -55.33
C ARG A 651 4.60 41.21 -56.84
N ALA A 652 4.33 40.10 -57.53
CA ALA A 652 4.29 40.08 -58.99
C ALA A 652 3.04 40.81 -59.49
N GLN A 653 3.15 41.58 -60.56
CA GLN A 653 2.05 42.33 -61.13
C GLN A 653 1.08 41.41 -61.87
N VAL A 654 -0.19 41.38 -61.46
CA VAL A 654 -1.22 40.53 -62.08
C VAL A 654 -1.78 41.21 -63.33
N THR A 655 -1.55 40.62 -64.49
CA THR A 655 -2.05 41.07 -65.80
C THR A 655 -3.19 40.17 -66.32
N ALA A 656 -3.89 40.58 -67.38
CA ALA A 656 -5.03 39.83 -67.92
C ALA A 656 -4.63 38.68 -68.87
N ASP A 657 -3.33 38.45 -69.07
CA ASP A 657 -2.75 37.42 -69.92
C ASP A 657 -2.44 36.13 -69.15
N GLU A 658 -1.98 35.09 -69.85
CA GLU A 658 -1.66 33.78 -69.26
C GLU A 658 -0.53 33.87 -68.21
N ILE A 659 0.35 34.87 -68.31
CA ILE A 659 1.40 35.16 -67.33
C ILE A 659 0.81 35.74 -66.03
N GLY A 660 -0.28 36.51 -66.11
CA GLY A 660 -0.98 37.04 -64.94
C GLY A 660 -1.59 35.98 -64.03
N THR A 661 -2.06 34.85 -64.57
CA THR A 661 -2.55 33.71 -63.75
C THR A 661 -1.40 33.04 -62.99
N ILE A 662 -0.20 33.01 -63.58
CA ILE A 662 1.03 32.53 -62.92
C ILE A 662 1.45 33.53 -61.83
N ALA A 663 1.39 34.83 -62.09
CA ALA A 663 1.68 35.88 -61.11
C ALA A 663 0.74 35.82 -59.88
N ASP A 664 -0.56 35.55 -60.09
CA ASP A 664 -1.54 35.40 -59.01
C ASP A 664 -1.27 34.14 -58.15
N SER A 665 -1.01 33.00 -58.80
CA SER A 665 -0.61 31.76 -58.11
C SER A 665 0.71 31.96 -57.33
N TYR A 666 1.65 32.70 -57.90
CA TYR A 666 2.92 33.02 -57.25
C TYR A 666 2.70 33.92 -56.03
N ASN A 667 1.87 34.96 -56.13
CA ASN A 667 1.49 35.81 -54.98
C ASN A 667 0.78 35.01 -53.87
N ALA A 668 -0.04 34.02 -54.21
CA ALA A 668 -0.64 33.11 -53.24
C ALA A 668 0.44 32.26 -52.54
N THR A 669 1.44 31.76 -53.27
CA THR A 669 2.57 31.02 -52.66
C THR A 669 3.42 31.91 -51.75
N ILE A 670 3.76 33.15 -52.14
CA ILE A 670 4.46 34.12 -51.29
C ILE A 670 3.66 34.37 -49.99
N THR A 671 2.33 34.47 -50.08
CA THR A 671 1.47 34.70 -48.91
C THR A 671 1.52 33.51 -47.94
N SER A 672 1.46 32.29 -48.46
CA SER A 672 1.62 31.07 -47.67
C SER A 672 3.02 30.95 -47.05
N LEU A 673 4.07 31.26 -47.82
CA LEU A 673 5.46 31.27 -47.34
C LEU A 673 5.66 32.30 -46.22
N LYS A 674 5.14 33.53 -46.40
CA LYS A 674 5.16 34.58 -45.37
C LYS A 674 4.48 34.13 -44.08
N LYS A 675 3.34 33.44 -44.17
CA LYS A 675 2.65 32.88 -43.00
C LYS A 675 3.48 31.79 -42.31
N ILE A 676 4.10 30.87 -43.07
CA ILE A 676 4.95 29.81 -42.53
C ILE A 676 6.19 30.40 -41.85
N VAL A 677 6.90 31.32 -42.52
CA VAL A 677 8.08 32.04 -41.98
C VAL A 677 7.73 32.75 -40.68
N GLY A 678 6.58 33.45 -40.62
CA GLY A 678 6.10 34.10 -39.40
C GLY A 678 5.76 33.10 -38.27
N GLN A 679 5.15 31.97 -38.59
CA GLN A 679 4.88 30.90 -37.63
C GLN A 679 6.18 30.27 -37.09
N VAL A 680 7.18 30.05 -37.95
CA VAL A 680 8.49 29.52 -37.55
C VAL A 680 9.24 30.54 -36.67
N GLN A 681 9.19 31.84 -36.97
CA GLN A 681 9.75 32.89 -36.11
C GLN A 681 9.16 32.87 -34.69
N ILE A 682 7.83 32.81 -34.58
CA ILE A 682 7.12 32.76 -33.29
C ILE A 682 7.45 31.47 -32.54
N ALA A 683 7.36 30.33 -33.23
CA ALA A 683 7.66 29.02 -32.63
C ALA A 683 9.11 28.95 -32.14
N SER A 684 10.08 29.43 -32.92
CA SER A 684 11.47 29.45 -32.50
C SER A 684 11.68 30.39 -31.30
N GLN A 685 11.09 31.58 -31.28
CA GLN A 685 11.17 32.48 -30.11
C GLN A 685 10.63 31.81 -28.83
N GLN A 686 9.52 31.08 -28.96
CA GLN A 686 8.89 30.40 -27.83
C GLN A 686 9.74 29.21 -27.34
N VAL A 687 10.36 28.46 -28.27
CA VAL A 687 11.31 27.38 -27.96
C VAL A 687 12.54 27.94 -27.23
N SER A 688 13.15 29.01 -27.73
CA SER A 688 14.27 29.71 -27.08
C SER A 688 13.95 30.16 -25.65
N THR A 689 12.78 30.80 -25.46
CA THR A 689 12.32 31.26 -24.14
C THR A 689 12.12 30.10 -23.17
N THR A 690 11.47 29.02 -23.64
CA THR A 690 11.19 27.83 -22.83
C THR A 690 12.49 27.09 -22.47
N ALA A 691 13.41 26.97 -23.42
CA ALA A 691 14.71 26.35 -23.20
C ALA A 691 15.54 27.11 -22.16
N SER A 692 15.57 28.45 -22.24
CA SER A 692 16.26 29.29 -21.24
C SER A 692 15.65 29.17 -19.84
N GLN A 693 14.32 29.16 -19.72
CA GLN A 693 13.64 28.98 -18.43
C GLN A 693 13.88 27.59 -17.82
N ASN A 694 13.85 26.55 -18.65
CA ASN A 694 14.11 25.20 -18.20
C ASN A 694 15.58 24.98 -17.85
N GLU A 695 16.52 25.60 -18.56
CA GLU A 695 17.96 25.55 -18.22
C GLU A 695 18.21 26.09 -16.81
N ALA A 696 17.63 27.25 -16.48
CA ALA A 696 17.69 27.82 -15.13
C ALA A 696 17.07 26.90 -14.07
N SER A 697 15.88 26.34 -14.36
CA SER A 697 15.18 25.43 -13.42
C SER A 697 15.98 24.15 -13.16
N VAL A 698 16.67 23.63 -14.18
CA VAL A 698 17.51 22.43 -14.07
C VAL A 698 18.83 22.75 -13.36
N GLN A 699 19.37 23.95 -13.52
CA GLN A 699 20.52 24.43 -12.76
C GLN A 699 20.19 24.49 -11.26
N ASP A 700 19.02 25.04 -10.91
CA ASP A 700 18.51 25.07 -9.53
C ASP A 700 18.34 23.65 -8.96
N LEU A 701 17.81 22.71 -9.76
CA LEU A 701 17.70 21.31 -9.38
C LEU A 701 19.07 20.66 -9.09
N SER A 702 20.07 20.94 -9.93
CA SER A 702 21.45 20.45 -9.72
C SER A 702 22.04 20.99 -8.41
N GLN A 703 21.83 22.28 -8.12
CA GLN A 703 22.28 22.90 -6.89
C GLN A 703 21.55 22.34 -5.64
N ALA A 704 20.23 22.14 -5.72
CA ALA A 704 19.45 21.52 -4.66
C ALA A 704 19.91 20.09 -4.36
N ALA A 705 20.22 19.29 -5.39
CA ALA A 705 20.75 17.94 -5.23
C ALA A 705 22.16 17.92 -4.59
N GLN A 706 23.00 18.91 -4.90
CA GLN A 706 24.30 19.09 -4.23
C GLN A 706 24.13 19.46 -2.75
N GLN A 707 23.22 20.37 -2.44
CA GLN A 707 22.91 20.74 -1.06
C GLN A 707 22.35 19.55 -0.28
N GLN A 708 21.46 18.76 -0.88
CA GLN A 708 20.96 17.52 -0.28
C GLN A 708 22.09 16.53 0.04
N THR A 709 23.11 16.43 -0.82
CA THR A 709 24.29 15.59 -0.55
C THR A 709 25.07 16.06 0.67
N GLN A 710 25.19 17.38 0.88
CA GLN A 710 25.84 17.95 2.06
C GLN A 710 25.04 17.66 3.34
N GLU A 711 23.71 17.82 3.29
CA GLU A 711 22.83 17.52 4.43
C GLU A 711 22.86 16.02 4.80
N ILE A 712 22.91 15.13 3.81
CA ILE A 712 23.06 13.69 4.05
C ILE A 712 24.41 13.36 4.67
N THR A 713 25.48 14.04 4.26
CA THR A 713 26.81 13.86 4.85
C THR A 713 26.80 14.25 6.34
N ALA A 714 26.17 15.38 6.67
CA ALA A 714 26.00 15.78 8.07
C ALA A 714 25.11 14.79 8.87
N ALA A 715 24.07 14.24 8.24
CA ALA A 715 23.23 13.21 8.87
C ALA A 715 24.02 11.91 9.13
N LEU A 716 24.90 11.50 8.21
CA LEU A 716 25.79 10.35 8.39
C LEU A 716 26.77 10.57 9.57
N GLU A 717 27.33 11.78 9.72
CA GLU A 717 28.17 12.11 10.89
C GLU A 717 27.40 12.01 12.21
N GLN A 718 26.13 12.45 12.24
CA GLN A 718 25.27 12.29 13.43
C GLN A 718 24.95 10.82 13.72
N LEU A 719 24.75 10.00 12.68
CA LEU A 719 24.56 8.56 12.84
C LEU A 719 25.81 7.88 13.41
N ASP A 720 27.01 8.28 12.98
CA ASP A 720 28.25 7.77 13.55
C ASP A 720 28.38 8.12 15.05
N GLN A 721 28.01 9.34 15.45
CA GLN A 721 27.94 9.73 16.86
C GLN A 721 26.91 8.91 17.64
N MET A 722 25.75 8.63 17.03
CA MET A 722 24.72 7.79 17.64
C MET A 722 25.22 6.36 17.85
N VAL A 723 25.90 5.76 16.87
CA VAL A 723 26.51 4.43 17.00
C VAL A 723 27.55 4.40 18.12
N ALA A 724 28.38 5.45 18.26
CA ALA A 724 29.31 5.57 19.37
C ALA A 724 28.58 5.64 20.74
N SER A 725 27.47 6.38 20.81
CA SER A 725 26.63 6.47 22.01
C SER A 725 25.99 5.14 22.38
N ILE A 726 25.44 4.41 21.40
CA ILE A 726 24.88 3.05 21.57
C ILE A 726 25.93 2.11 22.16
N ARG A 727 27.17 2.14 21.65
CA ARG A 727 28.27 1.34 22.20
C ARG A 727 28.63 1.72 23.63
N ALA A 728 28.58 3.01 23.97
CA ALA A 728 28.80 3.47 25.34
C ALA A 728 27.70 3.00 26.30
N VAL A 729 26.44 3.01 25.85
CA VAL A 729 25.31 2.47 26.63
C VAL A 729 25.44 0.95 26.82
N ALA A 730 25.84 0.20 25.79
CA ALA A 730 26.11 -1.24 25.92
C ALA A 730 27.18 -1.52 26.98
N ALA A 731 28.32 -0.81 26.91
CA ALA A 731 29.39 -0.97 27.89
C ALA A 731 28.95 -0.62 29.32
N ASN A 732 28.11 0.41 29.48
CA ASN A 732 27.53 0.76 30.78
C ASN A 732 26.56 -0.31 31.30
N ALA A 733 25.79 -0.95 30.42
CA ALA A 733 24.91 -2.06 30.76
C ALA A 733 25.72 -3.28 31.24
N ASP A 734 26.79 -3.65 30.52
CA ASP A 734 27.70 -4.73 30.93
C ASP A 734 28.33 -4.45 32.31
N GLN A 735 28.75 -3.21 32.56
CA GLN A 735 29.30 -2.80 33.85
C GLN A 735 28.24 -2.85 34.96
N ALA A 736 27.00 -2.41 34.67
CA ALA A 736 25.90 -2.48 35.61
C ALA A 736 25.56 -3.94 35.96
N GLU A 737 25.59 -4.85 35.00
CA GLU A 737 25.39 -6.28 35.23
C GLU A 737 26.43 -6.85 36.20
N ALA A 738 27.71 -6.51 36.02
CA ALA A 738 28.78 -6.94 36.93
C ALA A 738 28.56 -6.43 38.37
N ILE A 739 28.12 -5.17 38.52
CA ILE A 739 27.80 -4.58 39.83
C ILE A 739 26.61 -5.28 40.47
N VAL A 740 25.56 -5.58 39.69
CA VAL A 740 24.39 -6.34 40.14
C VAL A 740 24.80 -7.71 40.66
N GLN A 741 25.60 -8.47 39.89
CA GLN A 741 26.10 -9.78 40.30
C GLN A 741 26.92 -9.72 41.60
N GLN A 742 27.80 -8.73 41.73
CA GLN A 742 28.58 -8.52 42.96
C GLN A 742 27.68 -8.16 44.16
N THR A 743 26.64 -7.35 43.93
CA THR A 743 25.68 -6.96 44.96
C THR A 743 24.86 -8.16 45.42
N THR A 744 24.36 -9.00 44.51
CA THR A 744 23.68 -10.25 44.84
C THR A 744 24.55 -11.15 45.72
N ALA A 745 25.80 -11.39 45.33
CA ALA A 745 26.73 -12.20 46.14
C ALA A 745 26.98 -11.61 47.53
N THR A 746 27.03 -10.28 47.64
CA THR A 746 27.20 -9.59 48.92
C THR A 746 25.98 -9.73 49.82
N VAL A 747 24.76 -9.66 49.25
CA VAL A 747 23.52 -9.85 49.98
C VAL A 747 23.38 -11.30 50.45
N GLU A 748 23.68 -12.29 49.61
CA GLU A 748 23.70 -13.71 49.99
C GLU A 748 24.69 -13.98 51.14
N SER A 749 25.91 -13.43 51.06
CA SER A 749 26.88 -13.56 52.14
C SER A 749 26.41 -12.84 53.43
N SER A 750 25.66 -11.74 53.30
CA SER A 750 25.12 -11.00 54.45
C SER A 750 23.98 -11.76 55.12
N ASP A 751 23.14 -12.43 54.34
CA ASP A 751 22.06 -13.29 54.85
C ASP A 751 22.61 -14.43 55.70
N VAL A 752 23.65 -15.13 55.21
CA VAL A 752 24.38 -16.16 55.97
C VAL A 752 25.00 -15.59 57.27
N ALA A 753 25.52 -14.36 57.23
CA ALA A 753 26.07 -13.72 58.42
C ALA A 753 24.97 -13.37 59.45
N MET A 754 23.78 -12.97 59.00
CA MET A 754 22.63 -12.69 59.86
C MET A 754 22.11 -13.97 60.53
N ASP A 755 22.06 -15.09 59.81
CA ASP A 755 21.69 -16.38 60.39
C ASP A 755 22.63 -16.78 61.53
N ARG A 756 23.94 -16.65 61.32
CA ARG A 756 24.93 -16.88 62.39
C ARG A 756 24.76 -15.93 63.57
N ALA A 757 24.36 -14.68 63.32
CA ALA A 757 24.09 -13.72 64.39
C ALA A 757 22.86 -14.13 65.20
N VAL A 758 21.78 -14.58 64.56
CA VAL A 758 20.59 -15.11 65.25
C VAL A 758 20.94 -16.35 66.07
N GLU A 759 21.69 -17.30 65.50
CA GLU A 759 22.17 -18.49 66.23
C GLU A 759 22.98 -18.09 67.48
N GLY A 760 23.90 -17.13 67.35
CA GLY A 760 24.68 -16.62 68.46
C GLY A 760 23.82 -15.97 69.56
N ILE A 761 22.82 -15.17 69.18
CA ILE A 761 21.90 -14.53 70.13
C ILE A 761 21.03 -15.58 70.84
N LEU A 762 20.58 -16.62 70.15
CA LEU A 762 19.84 -17.73 70.75
C LEU A 762 20.69 -18.52 71.75
N ALA A 763 21.96 -18.76 71.45
CA ALA A 763 22.90 -19.39 72.38
C ALA A 763 23.16 -18.52 73.64
N ILE A 764 23.22 -17.19 73.48
CA ILE A 764 23.27 -16.25 74.62
C ILE A 764 22.00 -16.37 75.46
N ARG A 765 20.82 -16.39 74.83
CA ARG A 765 19.53 -16.56 75.51
C ARG A 765 19.52 -17.81 76.38
N GLU A 766 19.98 -18.94 75.84
CA GLU A 766 20.07 -20.21 76.57
C GLU A 766 21.02 -20.11 77.77
N THR A 767 22.18 -19.49 77.56
CA THR A 767 23.20 -19.30 78.62
C THR A 767 22.69 -18.40 79.74
N VAL A 768 22.01 -17.30 79.42
CA VAL A 768 21.39 -16.38 80.39
C VAL A 768 20.30 -17.11 81.18
N ALA A 769 19.41 -17.86 80.50
CA ALA A 769 18.35 -18.63 81.16
C ALA A 769 18.90 -19.73 82.09
N ALA A 770 19.95 -20.45 81.67
CA ALA A 770 20.62 -21.44 82.48
C ALA A 770 21.31 -20.81 83.71
N THR A 771 21.90 -19.63 83.55
CA THR A 771 22.55 -18.87 84.63
C THR A 771 21.52 -18.36 85.63
N ALA A 772 20.42 -17.77 85.17
CA ALA A 772 19.31 -17.33 86.02
C ALA A 772 18.78 -18.47 86.90
N LYS A 773 18.63 -19.68 86.34
CA LYS A 773 18.21 -20.88 87.09
C LYS A 773 19.22 -21.27 88.19
N LYS A 774 20.52 -21.15 87.92
CA LYS A 774 21.58 -21.45 88.92
C LYS A 774 21.61 -20.41 90.04
N VAL A 775 21.51 -19.12 89.70
CA VAL A 775 21.47 -18.02 90.68
C VAL A 775 20.21 -18.12 91.56
N LYS A 776 19.05 -18.44 90.97
CA LYS A 776 17.82 -18.69 91.74
C LYS A 776 17.99 -19.82 92.75
N ARG A 777 18.63 -20.93 92.36
CA ARG A 777 18.96 -22.04 93.28
C ARG A 777 19.94 -21.62 94.38
N LEU A 778 20.87 -20.72 94.08
CA LEU A 778 21.79 -20.16 95.07
C LEU A 778 21.01 -19.32 96.09
N GLY A 779 20.10 -18.44 95.64
CA GLY A 779 19.19 -17.69 96.51
C GLY A 779 18.36 -18.58 97.44
N GLU A 780 17.75 -19.65 96.90
CA GLU A 780 17.02 -20.66 97.70
C GLU A 780 17.93 -21.36 98.74
N SER A 781 19.20 -21.59 98.40
CA SER A 781 20.17 -22.22 99.30
C SER A 781 20.61 -21.26 100.41
N SER A 782 20.85 -19.99 100.08
CA SER A 782 21.14 -18.94 101.05
C SER A 782 19.97 -18.71 102.00
N GLN A 783 18.72 -18.83 101.55
CA GLN A 783 17.54 -18.78 102.43
C GLN A 783 17.51 -19.94 103.43
N LYS A 784 17.87 -21.16 103.00
CA LYS A 784 17.99 -22.31 103.90
C LYS A 784 19.12 -22.12 104.92
N ILE A 785 20.26 -21.56 104.50
CA ILE A 785 21.37 -21.26 105.41
C ILE A 785 20.94 -20.23 106.45
N SER A 786 20.27 -19.14 106.05
CA SER A 786 19.72 -18.15 106.98
C SER A 786 18.80 -18.80 108.03
N GLY A 787 17.94 -19.74 107.63
CA GLY A 787 17.10 -20.49 108.56
C GLY A 787 17.89 -21.35 109.57
N VAL A 788 18.98 -21.97 109.14
CA VAL A 788 19.88 -22.75 110.03
C VAL A 788 20.65 -21.82 110.97
N VAL A 789 21.16 -20.69 110.47
CA VAL A 789 21.90 -19.70 111.27
C VAL A 789 21.01 -19.13 112.37
N ASN A 790 19.75 -18.80 112.07
CA ASN A 790 18.77 -18.35 113.07
C ASN A 790 18.54 -19.40 114.16
N LEU A 791 18.42 -20.68 113.79
CA LEU A 791 18.27 -21.77 114.76
C LEU A 791 19.51 -21.93 115.65
N ILE A 792 20.73 -21.77 115.10
CA ILE A 792 21.97 -21.83 115.89
C ILE A 792 22.02 -20.64 116.86
N ASN A 793 21.62 -19.45 116.43
CA ASN A 793 21.54 -18.28 117.31
C ASN A 793 20.54 -18.51 118.45
N GLU A 794 19.38 -19.12 118.18
CA GLU A 794 18.43 -19.57 119.21
C GLU A 794 19.06 -20.58 120.19
N PHE A 795 19.81 -21.57 119.70
CA PHE A 795 20.53 -22.52 120.54
C PHE A 795 21.64 -21.87 121.37
N ALA A 796 22.37 -20.92 120.80
CA ALA A 796 23.38 -20.15 121.50
C ALA A 796 22.76 -19.32 122.63
N ALA A 797 21.63 -18.64 122.36
CA ALA A 797 20.87 -17.92 123.38
C ALA A 797 20.33 -18.85 124.49
N GLN A 798 19.80 -20.01 124.12
CA GLN A 798 19.31 -21.01 125.08
C GLN A 798 20.44 -21.61 125.92
N THR A 799 21.59 -21.92 125.30
CA THR A 799 22.77 -22.46 125.97
C THR A 799 23.38 -21.42 126.92
N ASN A 800 23.42 -20.15 126.52
CA ASN A 800 23.84 -19.03 127.36
C ASN A 800 22.97 -18.91 128.61
N LEU A 801 21.64 -19.05 128.48
CA LEU A 801 20.70 -19.06 129.61
C LEU A 801 20.83 -20.30 130.51
N LEU A 802 21.02 -21.49 129.93
CA LEU A 802 21.25 -22.72 130.69
C LEU A 802 22.57 -22.67 131.47
N ALA A 803 23.63 -22.17 130.84
CA ALA A 803 24.94 -21.97 131.44
C ALA A 803 24.90 -20.92 132.56
N LEU A 804 24.11 -19.84 132.39
CA LEU A 804 23.85 -18.86 133.43
C LEU A 804 23.14 -19.50 134.64
N ASN A 805 22.08 -20.28 134.41
CA ASN A 805 21.38 -20.99 135.48
C ASN A 805 22.29 -21.99 136.22
N ALA A 806 23.14 -22.70 135.47
CA ALA A 806 24.13 -23.62 136.05
C ALA A 806 25.23 -22.89 136.85
N SER A 807 25.72 -21.75 136.38
CA SER A 807 26.71 -20.92 137.08
C SER A 807 26.13 -20.35 138.38
N ILE A 808 24.87 -19.89 138.36
CA ILE A 808 24.14 -19.43 139.56
C ILE A 808 23.96 -20.57 140.58
N GLU A 809 23.50 -21.74 140.15
CA GLU A 809 23.28 -22.87 141.07
C GLU A 809 24.60 -23.46 141.60
N ALA A 810 25.67 -23.44 140.79
CA ALA A 810 27.03 -23.79 141.23
C ALA A 810 27.60 -22.79 142.26
N ALA A 811 27.35 -21.49 142.08
CA ALA A 811 27.68 -20.48 143.08
C ALA A 811 26.87 -20.65 144.38
N ARG A 812 25.64 -21.16 144.28
CA ARG A 812 24.75 -21.47 145.41
C ARG A 812 25.20 -22.67 146.23
N ALA A 813 25.91 -23.63 145.62
CA ALA A 813 26.45 -24.83 146.27
C ALA A 813 27.76 -24.59 147.07
N GLY A 814 28.32 -23.37 147.05
CA GLY A 814 29.50 -23.02 147.84
C GLY A 814 30.82 -23.64 147.34
N GLU A 815 31.72 -24.05 148.25
CA GLU A 815 33.06 -24.59 147.91
C GLU A 815 33.00 -25.86 147.02
N GLU A 816 31.98 -26.71 147.17
CA GLU A 816 31.79 -27.93 146.37
C GLU A 816 31.35 -27.65 144.92
N GLY A 817 30.72 -26.49 144.66
CA GLY A 817 30.23 -26.09 143.33
C GLY A 817 31.25 -25.33 142.48
N ARG A 818 32.42 -24.99 143.04
CA ARG A 818 33.38 -24.06 142.44
C ARG A 818 33.96 -24.55 141.10
N GLY A 819 34.18 -25.86 140.94
CA GLY A 819 34.60 -26.46 139.67
C GLY A 819 33.51 -26.41 138.59
N PHE A 820 32.24 -26.58 138.98
CA PHE A 820 31.10 -26.48 138.06
C PHE A 820 30.82 -25.05 137.63
N ALA A 821 31.01 -24.05 138.51
CA ALA A 821 30.83 -22.64 138.20
C ALA A 821 31.79 -22.18 137.08
N VAL A 822 33.06 -22.60 137.14
CA VAL A 822 34.06 -22.28 136.10
C VAL A 822 33.67 -22.87 134.75
N VAL A 823 33.24 -24.13 134.72
CA VAL A 823 32.79 -24.79 133.47
C VAL A 823 31.53 -24.12 132.93
N ALA A 824 30.59 -23.73 133.79
CA ALA A 824 29.37 -23.05 133.38
C ALA A 824 29.66 -21.64 132.81
N ASP A 825 30.58 -20.88 133.40
CA ASP A 825 31.01 -19.58 132.84
C ASP A 825 31.75 -19.73 131.51
N GLU A 826 32.53 -20.78 131.32
CA GLU A 826 33.19 -21.09 130.04
C GLU A 826 32.17 -21.45 128.95
N VAL A 827 31.18 -22.29 129.26
CA VAL A 827 30.07 -22.62 128.34
C VAL A 827 29.25 -21.37 128.01
N ARG A 828 29.04 -20.48 128.99
CA ARG A 828 28.36 -19.20 128.80
C ARG A 828 29.13 -18.30 127.83
N SER A 829 30.45 -18.18 128.00
CA SER A 829 31.30 -17.41 127.10
C SER A 829 31.31 -17.99 125.68
N LEU A 830 31.42 -19.31 125.53
CA LEU A 830 31.35 -19.99 124.23
C LEU A 830 29.99 -19.80 123.55
N ALA A 831 28.90 -19.80 124.32
CA ALA A 831 27.56 -19.54 123.80
C ALA A 831 27.41 -18.08 123.34
N GLN A 832 27.95 -17.11 124.08
CA GLN A 832 27.97 -15.71 123.64
C GLN A 832 28.81 -15.51 122.36
N GLN A 833 30.02 -16.09 122.31
CA GLN A 833 30.86 -16.05 121.10
C GLN A 833 30.18 -16.74 119.91
N SER A 834 29.44 -17.83 120.14
CA SER A 834 28.66 -18.50 119.11
C SER A 834 27.52 -17.62 118.59
N ALA A 835 26.82 -16.90 119.48
CA ALA A 835 25.77 -15.96 119.10
C ALA A 835 26.33 -14.80 118.25
N GLU A 836 27.43 -14.19 118.70
CA GLU A 836 28.13 -13.11 117.97
C GLU A 836 28.58 -13.60 116.57
N ALA A 837 29.20 -14.78 116.48
CA ALA A 837 29.60 -15.37 115.20
C ALA A 837 28.40 -15.71 114.30
N THR A 838 27.27 -16.19 114.85
CA THR A 838 26.07 -16.43 114.05
C THR A 838 25.45 -15.14 113.52
N THR A 839 25.48 -14.04 114.28
CA THR A 839 25.03 -12.72 113.79
C THR A 839 25.91 -12.22 112.64
N GLU A 840 27.22 -12.45 112.69
CA GLU A 840 28.12 -12.11 111.59
C GLU A 840 27.80 -12.94 110.32
N ILE A 841 27.55 -14.25 110.47
CA ILE A 841 27.13 -15.11 109.36
C ILE A 841 25.75 -14.70 108.83
N GLU A 842 24.82 -14.30 109.70
CA GLU A 842 23.48 -13.83 109.30
C GLU A 842 23.60 -12.59 108.39
N ASN A 843 24.45 -11.63 108.75
CA ASN A 843 24.72 -10.44 107.93
C ASN A 843 25.33 -10.80 106.57
N LEU A 844 26.32 -11.70 106.53
CA LEU A 844 26.92 -12.17 105.27
C LEU A 844 25.90 -12.89 104.37
N VAL A 845 25.02 -13.71 104.95
CA VAL A 845 23.98 -14.40 104.19
C VAL A 845 22.94 -13.41 103.66
N ALA A 846 22.59 -12.37 104.43
CA ALA A 846 21.71 -11.30 103.97
C ALA A 846 22.31 -10.51 102.81
N GLU A 847 23.63 -10.23 102.85
CA GLU A 847 24.37 -9.60 101.75
C GLU A 847 24.36 -10.48 100.49
N ILE A 848 24.67 -11.77 100.62
CA ILE A 848 24.59 -12.73 99.49
C ILE A 848 23.17 -12.79 98.91
N GLN A 849 22.12 -12.76 99.74
CA GLN A 849 20.74 -12.74 99.27
C GLN A 849 20.42 -11.47 98.48
N ALA A 850 20.88 -10.30 98.95
CA ALA A 850 20.71 -9.04 98.24
C ALA A 850 21.42 -9.07 96.88
N GLU A 851 22.69 -9.48 96.83
CA GLU A 851 23.46 -9.59 95.58
C GLU A 851 22.84 -10.61 94.61
N THR A 852 22.38 -11.76 95.10
CA THR A 852 21.73 -12.77 94.23
C THR A 852 20.42 -12.27 93.63
N ASN A 853 19.63 -11.46 94.35
CA ASN A 853 18.43 -10.85 93.81
C ASN A 853 18.76 -9.80 92.72
N GLU A 854 19.79 -8.98 92.93
CA GLU A 854 20.25 -8.01 91.93
C GLU A 854 20.72 -8.71 90.64
N VAL A 855 21.44 -9.83 90.77
CA VAL A 855 21.86 -10.64 89.60
C VAL A 855 20.65 -11.25 88.87
N VAL A 856 19.60 -11.66 89.58
CA VAL A 856 18.37 -12.18 88.94
C VAL A 856 17.68 -11.07 88.14
N GLU A 857 17.53 -9.88 88.70
CA GLU A 857 16.96 -8.71 87.99
C GLU A 857 17.78 -8.35 86.75
N ALA A 858 19.11 -8.35 86.85
CA ALA A 858 20.00 -8.13 85.71
C ALA A 858 19.86 -9.21 84.62
N MET A 859 19.60 -10.47 84.99
CA MET A 859 19.37 -11.57 84.03
C MET A 859 18.00 -11.47 83.35
N GLU A 860 16.97 -10.98 84.05
CA GLU A 860 15.65 -10.70 83.46
C GLU A 860 15.75 -9.57 82.42
N MET A 861 16.41 -8.47 82.77
CA MET A 861 16.72 -7.39 81.82
C MET A 861 17.58 -7.88 80.65
N GLY A 862 18.59 -8.72 80.91
CA GLY A 862 19.42 -9.32 79.86
C GLY A 862 18.61 -10.20 78.89
N THR A 863 17.60 -10.91 79.40
CA THR A 863 16.70 -11.72 78.57
C THR A 863 15.83 -10.83 77.68
N GLU A 864 15.32 -9.72 78.20
CA GLU A 864 14.56 -8.73 77.41
C GLU A 864 15.42 -8.10 76.30
N GLN A 865 16.65 -7.70 76.63
CA GLN A 865 17.61 -7.14 75.66
C GLN A 865 17.93 -8.12 74.53
N VAL A 866 18.05 -9.41 74.85
CA VAL A 866 18.24 -10.47 73.84
C VAL A 866 17.03 -10.59 72.90
N VAL A 867 15.80 -10.49 73.42
CA VAL A 867 14.58 -10.48 72.59
C VAL A 867 14.54 -9.27 71.66
N VAL A 868 14.82 -8.08 72.17
CA VAL A 868 14.91 -6.86 71.35
C VAL A 868 16.01 -7.00 70.29
N GLY A 869 17.17 -7.56 70.65
CA GLY A 869 18.27 -7.85 69.74
C GLY A 869 17.86 -8.78 68.60
N THR A 870 17.15 -9.87 68.89
CA THR A 870 16.64 -10.77 67.83
C THR A 870 15.68 -10.06 66.87
N GLN A 871 14.75 -9.23 67.38
CA GLN A 871 13.81 -8.49 66.54
C GLN A 871 14.52 -7.50 65.59
N LEU A 872 15.60 -6.86 66.05
CA LEU A 872 16.37 -5.93 65.22
C LEU A 872 17.11 -6.64 64.09
N VAL A 873 17.65 -7.83 64.36
CA VAL A 873 18.30 -8.67 63.34
C VAL A 873 17.27 -9.15 62.32
N ASP A 874 16.08 -9.56 62.74
CA ASP A 874 15.00 -9.97 61.84
C ASP A 874 14.57 -8.83 60.91
N LYS A 875 14.39 -7.60 61.44
CA LYS A 875 14.09 -6.41 60.63
C LYS A 875 15.21 -6.06 59.64
N THR A 876 16.46 -6.32 60.03
CA THR A 876 17.61 -6.14 59.14
C THR A 876 17.57 -7.15 57.99
N ARG A 877 17.23 -8.42 58.29
CA ARG A 877 17.04 -9.46 57.27
C ARG A 877 15.92 -9.11 56.28
N GLU A 878 14.78 -8.60 56.77
CA GLU A 878 13.70 -8.12 55.90
C GLU A 878 14.20 -7.05 54.91
N SER A 879 15.02 -6.10 55.38
CA SER A 879 15.59 -5.05 54.53
C SER A 879 16.57 -5.61 53.49
N LEU A 880 17.39 -6.60 53.87
CA LEU A 880 18.29 -7.30 52.93
C LEU A 880 17.51 -8.06 51.85
N ASN A 881 16.39 -8.70 52.22
CA ASN A 881 15.51 -9.36 51.25
C ASN A 881 14.89 -8.36 50.26
N SER A 882 14.48 -7.17 50.73
CA SER A 882 14.03 -6.10 49.83
C SER A 882 15.15 -5.64 48.88
N ILE A 883 16.40 -5.55 49.35
CA ILE A 883 17.55 -5.23 48.49
C ILE A 883 17.79 -6.34 47.45
N ALA A 884 17.67 -7.62 47.83
CA ALA A 884 17.79 -8.74 46.91
C ALA A 884 16.74 -8.68 45.78
N GLN A 885 15.49 -8.36 46.14
CA GLN A 885 14.41 -8.17 45.18
C GLN A 885 14.71 -7.03 44.21
N VAL A 886 15.04 -5.83 44.72
CA VAL A 886 15.37 -4.67 43.87
C VAL A 886 16.58 -4.96 42.98
N THR A 887 17.57 -5.70 43.47
CA THR A 887 18.75 -6.11 42.68
C THR A 887 18.36 -7.02 41.51
N THR A 888 17.36 -7.88 41.71
CA THR A 888 16.80 -8.74 40.65
C THR A 888 16.06 -7.89 39.61
N GLU A 889 15.25 -6.92 40.03
CA GLU A 889 14.58 -5.99 39.11
C GLU A 889 15.58 -5.18 38.27
N ILE A 890 16.69 -4.72 38.88
CA ILE A 890 17.76 -4.03 38.16
C ILE A 890 18.41 -4.94 37.12
N LYS A 891 18.62 -6.24 37.44
CA LYS A 891 19.15 -7.22 36.49
C LYS A 891 18.28 -7.30 35.22
N ASP A 892 16.97 -7.38 35.39
CA ASP A 892 16.03 -7.49 34.29
C ASP A 892 15.98 -6.20 33.44
N LEU A 893 16.10 -5.04 34.10
CA LEU A 893 16.20 -3.76 33.42
C LEU A 893 17.50 -3.64 32.60
N VAL A 894 18.64 -4.06 33.15
CA VAL A 894 19.93 -4.09 32.44
C VAL A 894 19.85 -4.99 31.21
N ASN A 895 19.27 -6.19 31.33
CA ASN A 895 19.03 -7.08 30.19
C ASN A 895 18.18 -6.42 29.10
N SER A 896 17.11 -5.72 29.50
CA SER A 896 16.24 -5.00 28.58
C SER A 896 16.97 -3.87 27.86
N ILE A 897 17.85 -3.13 28.56
CA ILE A 897 18.71 -2.10 27.97
C ILE A 897 19.67 -2.73 26.96
N SER A 898 20.32 -3.85 27.28
CA SER A 898 21.22 -4.54 26.35
C SER A 898 20.49 -4.98 25.07
N GLN A 899 19.28 -5.54 25.20
CA GLN A 899 18.47 -5.93 24.05
C GLN A 899 18.02 -4.73 23.20
N ALA A 900 17.59 -3.63 23.84
CA ALA A 900 17.24 -2.40 23.14
C ALA A 900 18.44 -1.81 22.39
N THR A 901 19.62 -1.84 23.01
CA THR A 901 20.88 -1.35 22.43
C THR A 901 21.29 -2.16 21.20
N PHE A 902 21.09 -3.49 21.24
CA PHE A 902 21.30 -4.36 20.07
C PHE A 902 20.40 -3.99 18.89
N SER A 903 19.08 -3.88 19.13
CA SER A 903 18.11 -3.47 18.10
C SER A 903 18.39 -2.06 17.55
N GLN A 904 18.83 -1.14 18.41
CA GLN A 904 19.18 0.22 18.00
C GLN A 904 20.45 0.24 17.13
N SER A 905 21.42 -0.65 17.39
CA SER A 905 22.60 -0.83 16.55
C SER A 905 22.23 -1.29 15.14
N GLU A 906 21.40 -2.34 15.03
CA GLU A 906 20.93 -2.85 13.73
C GLU A 906 20.15 -1.78 12.95
N SER A 907 19.29 -1.02 13.63
CA SER A 907 18.54 0.09 13.04
C SER A 907 19.47 1.20 12.51
N SER A 908 20.54 1.50 13.23
CA SER A 908 21.53 2.52 12.85
C SER A 908 22.33 2.10 11.62
N GLU A 909 22.70 0.81 11.52
CA GLU A 909 23.37 0.26 10.34
C GLU A 909 22.47 0.34 9.10
N ASN A 910 21.19 -0.03 9.24
CA ASN A 910 20.22 0.08 8.17
C ASN A 910 20.01 1.53 7.73
N MET A 911 19.91 2.46 8.68
CA MET A 911 19.75 3.89 8.38
C MET A 911 20.98 4.46 7.67
N THR A 912 22.18 4.03 8.06
CA THR A 912 23.43 4.39 7.37
C THR A 912 23.43 3.93 5.92
N LYS A 913 22.96 2.70 5.65
CA LYS A 913 22.82 2.19 4.29
C LYS A 913 21.84 3.01 3.46
N VAL A 914 20.65 3.30 4.01
CA VAL A 914 19.63 4.12 3.33
C VAL A 914 20.18 5.51 3.03
N MET A 915 20.87 6.17 3.97
CA MET A 915 21.44 7.49 3.74
C MET A 915 22.52 7.48 2.65
N LYS A 916 23.36 6.44 2.58
CA LYS A 916 24.30 6.26 1.47
C LYS A 916 23.59 6.11 0.12
N ASP A 917 22.50 5.37 0.07
CA ASP A 917 21.71 5.20 -1.16
C ASP A 917 21.07 6.54 -1.59
N VAL A 918 20.53 7.33 -0.65
CA VAL A 918 19.98 8.66 -0.96
C VAL A 918 21.09 9.62 -1.45
N ALA A 919 22.29 9.57 -0.85
CA ALA A 919 23.43 10.38 -1.32
C ALA A 919 23.81 10.04 -2.76
N ASN A 920 23.84 8.75 -3.10
CA ASN A 920 24.11 8.29 -4.47
C ASN A 920 23.04 8.78 -5.46
N ILE A 921 21.76 8.76 -5.06
CA ILE A 921 20.65 9.28 -5.88
C ILE A 921 20.77 10.79 -6.07
N ALA A 922 21.11 11.54 -5.03
CA ALA A 922 21.31 12.99 -5.12
C ALA A 922 22.48 13.34 -6.05
N GLN A 923 23.62 12.65 -5.94
CA GLN A 923 24.75 12.81 -6.86
C GLN A 923 24.37 12.51 -8.31
N LYS A 924 23.64 11.40 -8.54
CA LYS A 924 23.13 11.04 -9.86
C LYS A 924 22.18 12.12 -10.41
N THR A 925 21.30 12.66 -9.56
CA THR A 925 20.35 13.71 -9.93
C THR A 925 21.07 14.99 -10.35
N SER A 926 22.13 15.39 -9.64
CA SER A 926 22.97 16.54 -10.05
C SER A 926 23.67 16.28 -11.39
N ALA A 927 24.21 15.08 -11.61
CA ALA A 927 24.85 14.71 -12.87
C ALA A 927 23.85 14.70 -14.05
N ASP A 928 22.68 14.10 -13.85
CA ASP A 928 21.61 14.04 -14.86
C ASP A 928 21.08 15.45 -15.14
N ALA A 929 20.90 16.30 -14.12
CA ALA A 929 20.52 17.70 -14.28
C ALA A 929 21.56 18.49 -15.10
N ASN A 930 22.86 18.34 -14.84
CA ASN A 930 23.90 18.99 -15.65
C ASN A 930 23.85 18.54 -17.13
N THR A 931 23.54 17.27 -17.38
CA THR A 931 23.36 16.74 -18.74
C THR A 931 22.16 17.39 -19.44
N VAL A 932 21.01 17.46 -18.75
CA VAL A 932 19.80 18.09 -19.28
C VAL A 932 20.00 19.60 -19.51
N SER A 933 20.71 20.30 -18.62
CA SER A 933 21.09 21.72 -18.79
C SER A 933 21.88 21.92 -20.08
N THR A 934 22.83 21.02 -20.38
CA THR A 934 23.60 21.04 -21.62
C THR A 934 22.70 20.88 -22.84
N SER A 935 21.74 19.95 -22.83
CA SER A 935 20.78 19.80 -23.92
C SER A 935 19.90 21.02 -24.13
N PHE A 936 19.52 21.74 -23.07
CA PHE A 936 18.79 23.01 -23.21
C PHE A 936 19.64 24.13 -23.82
N ARG A 937 20.96 24.17 -23.55
CA ARG A 937 21.87 25.11 -24.22
C ARG A 937 22.01 24.81 -25.71
N GLU A 938 22.17 23.54 -26.09
CA GLU A 938 22.22 23.13 -27.50
C GLU A 938 20.90 23.49 -28.22
N LEU A 939 19.76 23.26 -27.56
CA LEU A 939 18.45 23.58 -28.11
C LEU A 939 18.25 25.11 -28.25
N LEU A 940 18.75 25.90 -27.30
CA LEU A 940 18.79 27.36 -27.39
C LEU A 940 19.63 27.82 -28.60
N GLU A 941 20.80 27.23 -28.80
CA GLU A 941 21.68 27.54 -29.94
C GLU A 941 21.01 27.21 -31.28
N ILE A 942 20.39 26.02 -31.41
CA ILE A 942 19.62 25.62 -32.60
C ILE A 942 18.46 26.58 -32.86
N SER A 943 17.74 26.98 -31.80
CA SER A 943 16.62 27.91 -31.91
C SER A 943 17.07 29.31 -32.35
N GLN A 944 18.19 29.81 -31.83
CA GLN A 944 18.80 31.07 -32.27
C GLN A 944 19.28 30.99 -33.72
N ALA A 945 19.93 29.89 -34.12
CA ALA A 945 20.35 29.67 -35.51
C ALA A 945 19.14 29.60 -36.47
N LEU A 946 18.04 28.98 -36.04
CA LEU A 946 16.79 28.95 -36.79
C LEU A 946 16.17 30.35 -36.88
N GLN A 947 16.17 31.14 -35.81
CA GLN A 947 15.72 32.53 -35.85
C GLN A 947 16.53 33.35 -36.84
N GLU A 948 17.87 33.27 -36.80
CA GLU A 948 18.73 34.03 -37.71
C GLU A 948 18.51 33.60 -39.17
N SER A 949 18.37 32.29 -39.42
CA SER A 949 18.09 31.75 -40.76
C SER A 949 16.75 32.24 -41.30
N VAL A 950 15.73 32.32 -40.45
CA VAL A 950 14.38 32.78 -40.84
C VAL A 950 14.31 34.31 -40.89
N ARG A 951 15.19 35.02 -40.18
CA ARG A 951 15.33 36.50 -40.24
C ARG A 951 15.84 36.99 -41.60
N GLN A 952 16.52 36.14 -42.37
CA GLN A 952 16.89 36.45 -43.76
C GLN A 952 15.66 36.65 -44.65
N PHE A 953 14.51 36.07 -44.28
CA PHE A 953 13.26 36.29 -44.99
C PHE A 953 12.58 37.58 -44.50
N LYS A 954 12.47 38.57 -45.38
CA LYS A 954 11.79 39.83 -45.11
C LYS A 954 10.29 39.62 -45.25
N VAL A 955 9.60 39.57 -44.11
CA VAL A 955 8.15 39.35 -44.02
C VAL A 955 7.36 40.63 -43.75
N SER A 956 8.01 41.77 -43.51
CA SER A 956 7.39 43.06 -43.23
C SER A 956 8.11 44.20 -43.93
#